data_AF-A0A5N7XW73-F1
#
_entry.id   AF-A0A5N7XW73-F1
#
_cell.length_a   1.000
_cell.length_b   1.000
_cell.length_c   1.000
_cell.angle_alpha   90.00
_cell.angle_beta   90.00
_cell.angle_gamma   90.00
#
_symmetry.space_group_name_H-M   'P 1'
#
loop_
_entity.id
_entity.type
_entity.pdbx_description
1 polymer ?
#
loop_
_entity_poly.entity_id
_entity_poly.type
_entity_poly.pdbx_seq_one_letter_code
_entity_poly.pdbx_strand_id
1 'polypeptide(L)'
;MSKADAMADAGKTAVLQNIHGTMEFLQKFPPFNQMDTAHLAFLVEHCQLRFYAEGDSIIKPSDGPVEHFYIVKQGRVHGERPHSARRGTETTFEITAGECFPLAALIGERATRTEHLAAEDTFCLLLAKHAFIKLFAVSNPLRDFALRGVSSLLDQVNQQVQLRAVETLGAQYSLDTRLGELAMRQPIGCAPDTPLRDAVRLMHEQHVGSIVVLDPADKPLGIFTLRDLRRVVADGVDLAQPIGNLMTPNPFHLAPDASAFDAAIAMTERHIAHVCLVEHEKLCGVISERDLFSLQRVDLVHLARTIRHAGKVETLAGLRSDIRLLVDRMLAHGASSTQITHIVTLLNDHTVCRVIELTLEDMGDPGIPFTWLCFGSEGRREQTLHTDQDNGILFEASDAAEAAAIRERLLPIAREINQRLAQCGFTLCKGNIMAGNPELCLSRQEWSRRFAGFVLEATPENLLGSSIYFDLRTIWGPDEGCEQLREELLRRVANNSLFQKMLAENALRQRPPVGRFRDFVVARSGADKDTLDLKVQGLTPFVDGARLLALANGIGAVGTLERLRALIAKGVIDALDGAAYEEAYHFIQQTRMQQHQLQARDELPYSNRVDPDHLNHLDRRILRESFRQAQRLQSSLAMRYQL
;
A
#
# COMPACT_ATOMS: atom_id res chain seq x y z
N MET A 1 33.57 27.97 43.69
CA MET A 1 32.36 27.61 42.92
C MET A 1 32.18 28.67 41.86
N SER A 2 32.14 28.28 40.59
CA SER A 2 31.81 29.18 39.49
C SER A 2 30.35 29.64 39.61
N LYS A 3 29.98 30.75 38.96
CA LYS A 3 28.58 31.21 38.89
C LYS A 3 27.65 30.15 38.28
N ALA A 4 28.18 29.28 37.41
CA ALA A 4 27.45 28.16 36.83
C ALA A 4 27.21 27.03 37.86
N ASP A 5 28.17 26.76 38.75
CA ASP A 5 28.04 25.72 39.79
C ASP A 5 26.96 26.11 40.81
N ALA A 6 26.92 27.39 41.19
CA ALA A 6 25.90 27.90 42.12
C ALA A 6 24.48 27.86 41.54
N MET A 7 24.32 28.11 40.22
CA MET A 7 23.02 27.99 39.55
C MET A 7 22.58 26.53 39.37
N ALA A 8 23.53 25.62 39.13
CA ALA A 8 23.25 24.18 39.04
C ALA A 8 22.75 23.63 40.39
N ASP A 9 23.39 24.01 41.50
CA ASP A 9 22.97 23.57 42.85
C ASP A 9 21.62 24.15 43.26
N ALA A 10 21.34 25.42 42.91
CA ALA A 10 20.02 26.01 43.12
C ALA A 10 18.93 25.30 42.28
N GLY A 11 19.24 24.95 41.03
CA GLY A 11 18.34 24.22 40.13
C GLY A 11 18.01 22.81 40.62
N LYS A 12 18.98 22.09 41.17
CA LYS A 12 18.74 20.78 41.83
C LYS A 12 17.88 20.92 43.08
N THR A 13 18.19 21.91 43.93
CA THR A 13 17.43 22.18 45.16
C THR A 13 15.97 22.48 44.85
N ALA A 14 15.69 23.26 43.79
CA ALA A 14 14.33 23.59 43.37
C ALA A 14 13.53 22.38 42.89
N VAL A 15 14.16 21.41 42.20
CA VAL A 15 13.49 20.15 41.80
C VAL A 15 13.21 19.28 43.01
N LEU A 16 14.17 19.14 43.93
CA LEU A 16 14.03 18.33 45.15
C LEU A 16 12.98 18.88 46.13
N GLN A 17 12.78 20.20 46.18
CA GLN A 17 11.72 20.83 46.99
C GLN A 17 10.31 20.61 46.41
N ASN A 18 10.19 20.22 45.14
CA ASN A 18 8.92 19.98 44.46
C ASN A 18 8.93 18.68 43.64
N ILE A 19 9.38 17.59 44.27
CA ILE A 19 9.41 16.26 43.63
C ILE A 19 8.00 15.85 43.22
N HIS A 20 7.03 15.95 44.14
CA HIS A 20 5.67 15.51 43.90
C HIS A 20 5.01 16.24 42.72
N GLY A 21 5.06 17.58 42.69
CA GLY A 21 4.47 18.36 41.60
C GLY A 21 5.21 18.18 40.27
N THR A 22 6.52 17.89 40.30
CA THR A 22 7.27 17.58 39.07
C THR A 22 6.91 16.19 38.54
N MET A 23 6.70 15.20 39.42
CA MET A 23 6.21 13.88 39.02
C MET A 23 4.78 13.96 38.45
N GLU A 24 3.86 14.67 39.10
CA GLU A 24 2.49 14.90 38.60
C GLU A 24 2.48 15.61 37.24
N PHE A 25 3.38 16.57 37.04
CA PHE A 25 3.56 17.20 35.73
C PHE A 25 4.00 16.18 34.68
N LEU A 26 5.07 15.43 34.95
CA LEU A 26 5.62 14.46 34.01
C LEU A 26 4.60 13.36 33.68
N GLN A 27 3.82 12.90 34.66
CA GLN A 27 2.77 11.88 34.46
C GLN A 27 1.65 12.29 33.49
N LYS A 28 1.58 13.56 33.07
CA LYS A 28 0.65 14.00 32.02
C LYS A 28 1.15 13.68 30.61
N PHE A 29 2.43 13.33 30.45
CA PHE A 29 3.10 13.23 29.15
C PHE A 29 3.83 11.88 28.98
N PRO A 30 3.80 11.28 27.78
CA PRO A 30 4.62 10.12 27.47
C PRO A 30 6.10 10.49 27.34
N PRO A 31 7.04 9.58 27.68
CA PRO A 31 6.80 8.23 28.21
C PRO A 31 6.55 8.19 29.72
N PHE A 32 6.64 9.33 30.41
CA PHE A 32 6.67 9.40 31.87
C PHE A 32 5.35 8.94 32.52
N ASN A 33 4.23 9.13 31.85
CA ASN A 33 2.91 8.64 32.27
C ASN A 33 2.80 7.10 32.35
N GLN A 34 3.74 6.39 31.74
CA GLN A 34 3.80 4.92 31.72
C GLN A 34 4.97 4.39 32.56
N MET A 35 5.85 5.26 33.07
CA MET A 35 6.99 4.83 33.86
C MET A 35 6.57 4.41 35.26
N ASP A 36 7.18 3.34 35.78
CA ASP A 36 7.05 2.97 37.19
C ASP A 36 7.41 4.15 38.08
N THR A 37 6.68 4.30 39.19
CA THR A 37 6.85 5.41 40.13
C THR A 37 8.29 5.52 40.63
N ALA A 38 8.98 4.39 40.83
CA ALA A 38 10.39 4.37 41.25
C ALA A 38 11.34 4.91 40.16
N HIS A 39 11.09 4.60 38.89
CA HIS A 39 11.88 5.13 37.76
C HIS A 39 11.63 6.63 37.56
N LEU A 40 10.38 7.07 37.72
CA LEU A 40 10.04 8.47 37.63
C LEU A 40 10.61 9.29 38.80
N ALA A 41 10.58 8.76 40.02
CA ALA A 41 11.23 9.37 41.17
C ALA A 41 12.75 9.52 40.94
N PHE A 42 13.41 8.45 40.48
CA PHE A 42 14.84 8.50 40.14
C PHE A 42 15.15 9.57 39.09
N LEU A 43 14.32 9.70 38.06
CA LEU A 43 14.46 10.75 37.04
C LEU A 43 14.40 12.14 37.68
N VAL A 44 13.40 12.41 38.51
CA VAL A 44 13.19 13.71 39.13
C VAL A 44 14.31 14.07 40.10
N GLU A 45 14.77 13.11 40.92
CA GLU A 45 15.89 13.30 41.86
C GLU A 45 17.22 13.65 41.19
N HIS A 46 17.42 13.19 39.95
CA HIS A 46 18.65 13.40 39.19
C HIS A 46 18.52 14.51 38.12
N CYS A 47 17.37 15.19 38.08
CA CYS A 47 17.14 16.33 37.22
C CYS A 47 17.54 17.65 37.89
N GLN A 48 18.00 18.59 37.08
CA GLN A 48 18.16 19.99 37.47
C GLN A 48 17.21 20.86 36.64
N LEU A 49 16.55 21.84 37.27
CA LEU A 49 15.74 22.82 36.56
C LEU A 49 16.64 23.95 36.04
N ARG A 50 16.51 24.30 34.76
CA ARG A 50 17.25 25.39 34.14
C ARG A 50 16.32 26.31 33.36
N PHE A 51 16.53 27.61 33.53
CA PHE A 51 15.85 28.66 32.78
C PHE A 51 16.69 29.09 31.57
N TYR A 52 16.02 29.38 30.46
CA TYR A 52 16.53 29.94 29.24
C TYR A 52 15.61 31.09 28.82
N ALA A 53 16.15 32.27 28.62
CA ALA A 53 15.39 33.42 28.13
C ALA A 53 15.04 33.24 26.65
N GLU A 54 14.01 33.93 26.16
CA GLU A 54 13.71 33.97 24.72
C GLU A 54 14.96 34.30 23.89
N GLY A 55 15.26 33.46 22.89
CA GLY A 55 16.42 33.55 22.01
C GLY A 55 17.68 32.83 22.52
N ASP A 56 17.70 32.33 23.76
CA ASP A 56 18.88 31.61 24.29
C ASP A 56 19.10 30.28 23.56
N SER A 57 20.36 30.01 23.20
CA SER A 57 20.80 28.71 22.68
C SER A 57 20.89 27.69 23.81
N ILE A 58 20.09 26.63 23.69
CA ILE A 58 20.02 25.53 24.66
C ILE A 58 21.09 24.48 24.36
N ILE A 59 21.19 24.07 23.09
CA ILE A 59 22.22 23.16 22.59
C ILE A 59 22.45 23.38 21.09
N LYS A 60 23.71 23.39 20.65
CA LYS A 60 24.08 23.60 19.25
C LYS A 60 25.11 22.58 18.74
N PRO A 61 25.22 22.39 17.41
CA PRO A 61 26.15 21.40 16.85
C PRO A 61 27.62 21.60 17.24
N SER A 62 28.03 22.85 17.51
CA SER A 62 29.40 23.19 17.92
C SER A 62 29.73 22.86 19.38
N ASP A 63 28.74 22.48 20.20
CA ASP A 63 28.96 22.09 21.59
C ASP A 63 29.57 20.67 21.73
N GLY A 64 29.64 19.90 20.64
CA GLY A 64 30.14 18.52 20.65
C GLY A 64 29.07 17.49 21.05
N PRO A 65 29.47 16.27 21.44
CA PRO A 65 28.54 15.22 21.88
C PRO A 65 27.60 15.69 23.00
N VAL A 66 26.34 15.27 22.94
CA VAL A 66 25.33 15.70 23.90
C VAL A 66 25.53 15.00 25.26
N GLU A 67 25.58 15.80 26.33
CA GLU A 67 25.80 15.31 27.70
C GLU A 67 24.54 15.30 28.58
N HIS A 68 23.42 15.84 28.08
CA HIS A 68 22.17 15.95 28.84
C HIS A 68 20.95 15.55 28.01
N PHE A 69 20.00 14.91 28.69
CA PHE A 69 18.63 14.72 28.24
C PHE A 69 17.77 15.85 28.81
N TYR A 70 17.04 16.55 27.94
CA TYR A 70 16.23 17.72 28.28
C TYR A 70 14.76 17.36 28.19
N ILE A 71 13.97 17.85 29.14
CA ILE A 71 12.50 17.79 29.13
C ILE A 71 11.98 19.21 29.33
N VAL A 72 11.14 19.70 28.42
CA VAL A 72 10.56 21.04 28.56
C VAL A 72 9.50 20.99 29.66
N LYS A 73 9.71 21.71 30.77
CA LYS A 73 8.72 21.84 31.85
C LYS A 73 7.68 22.91 31.51
N GLN A 74 8.14 24.01 30.94
CA GLN A 74 7.31 25.16 30.54
C GLN A 74 8.06 25.95 29.46
N GLY A 75 7.34 26.53 28.51
CA GLY A 75 7.91 27.27 27.38
C GLY A 75 7.98 26.44 26.10
N ARG A 76 8.75 26.93 25.12
CA ARG A 76 8.89 26.33 23.79
C ARG A 76 10.32 26.44 23.29
N VAL A 77 10.77 25.40 22.61
CA VAL A 77 12.10 25.32 21.98
C VAL A 77 11.91 25.05 20.50
N HIS A 78 12.65 25.73 19.64
CA HIS A 78 12.65 25.42 18.21
C HIS A 78 14.04 24.97 17.73
N GLY A 79 14.07 24.13 16.70
CA GLY A 79 15.30 23.65 16.09
C GLY A 79 15.60 24.42 14.81
N GLU A 80 16.74 25.09 14.74
CA GLU A 80 17.20 25.79 13.54
C GLU A 80 18.34 25.06 12.83
N ARG A 81 18.36 25.15 11.49
CA ARG A 81 19.47 24.67 10.67
C ARG A 81 19.99 25.79 9.76
N PRO A 82 21.32 25.99 9.67
CA PRO A 82 21.88 26.95 8.73
C PRO A 82 21.67 26.45 7.29
N HIS A 83 21.05 27.30 6.46
CA HIS A 83 20.77 27.02 5.06
C HIS A 83 22.01 27.31 4.20
N SER A 84 22.49 26.34 3.42
CA SER A 84 23.74 26.47 2.65
C SER A 84 23.64 27.35 1.41
N ALA A 85 22.44 27.76 0.98
CA ALA A 85 22.21 28.47 -0.30
C ALA A 85 21.63 29.91 -0.17
N ARG A 86 21.19 30.33 1.03
CA ARG A 86 20.62 31.66 1.32
C ARG A 86 21.04 32.07 2.73
N ARG A 87 21.38 33.34 2.95
CA ARG A 87 21.58 33.89 4.32
C ARG A 87 20.24 33.85 5.06
N GLY A 88 19.98 32.78 5.81
CA GLY A 88 18.80 32.61 6.66
C GLY A 88 18.85 31.28 7.42
N THR A 89 18.20 31.23 8.58
CA THR A 89 17.96 30.02 9.36
C THR A 89 16.55 29.48 9.05
N GLU A 90 16.40 28.17 8.95
CA GLU A 90 15.10 27.51 8.77
C GLU A 90 14.71 26.81 10.06
N THR A 91 13.53 27.12 10.59
CA THR A 91 12.94 26.40 11.72
C THR A 91 12.47 25.02 11.26
N THR A 92 13.15 23.98 11.72
CA THR A 92 12.95 22.59 11.30
C THR A 92 11.91 21.84 12.12
N PHE A 93 11.80 22.17 13.42
CA PHE A 93 10.84 21.56 14.35
C PHE A 93 10.65 22.44 15.59
N GLU A 94 9.59 22.17 16.36
CA GLU A 94 9.33 22.79 17.66
C GLU A 94 9.06 21.71 18.71
N ILE A 95 9.56 21.96 19.92
CA ILE A 95 9.45 21.14 21.13
C ILE A 95 8.71 21.97 22.19
N THR A 96 7.71 21.39 22.80
CA THR A 96 6.75 22.03 23.71
C THR A 96 6.75 21.35 25.08
N ALA A 97 6.06 21.93 26.06
CA ALA A 97 6.00 21.39 27.41
C ALA A 97 5.60 19.90 27.43
N GLY A 98 6.38 19.10 28.19
CA GLY A 98 6.26 17.64 28.28
C GLY A 98 7.12 16.87 27.27
N GLU A 99 7.57 17.52 26.18
CA GLU A 99 8.43 16.89 25.18
C GLU A 99 9.91 16.92 25.60
N CYS A 100 10.68 15.99 25.04
CA CYS A 100 12.07 15.78 25.42
C CYS A 100 13.03 15.68 24.22
N PHE A 101 14.29 16.07 24.43
CA PHE A 101 15.31 16.18 23.40
C PHE A 101 16.72 16.15 24.01
N PRO A 102 17.78 15.98 23.21
CA PRO A 102 17.81 15.46 21.85
C PRO A 102 18.11 13.94 21.86
N LEU A 103 17.08 13.10 21.92
CA LEU A 103 17.18 11.63 22.06
C LEU A 103 18.12 10.98 21.03
N ALA A 104 17.98 11.32 19.74
CA ALA A 104 18.79 10.74 18.67
C ALA A 104 20.30 11.07 18.78
N ALA A 105 20.63 12.25 19.28
CA ALA A 105 22.01 12.68 19.44
C ALA A 105 22.63 12.07 20.71
N LEU A 106 21.84 11.96 21.78
CA LEU A 106 22.25 11.36 23.04
C LEU A 106 22.49 9.84 22.91
N ILE A 107 21.60 9.11 22.21
CA ILE A 107 21.75 7.67 21.94
C ILE A 107 22.90 7.41 20.96
N GLY A 108 23.00 8.24 19.90
CA GLY A 108 24.05 8.11 18.90
C GLY A 108 25.42 8.69 19.31
N GLU A 109 25.58 9.07 20.58
CA GLU A 109 26.80 9.65 21.17
C GLU A 109 27.46 10.74 20.31
N ARG A 110 26.64 11.61 19.74
CA ARG A 110 27.07 12.61 18.76
C ARG A 110 26.48 13.97 19.05
N ALA A 111 27.01 15.00 18.40
CA ALA A 111 26.42 16.33 18.44
C ALA A 111 25.03 16.38 17.78
N THR A 112 24.24 17.40 18.14
CA THR A 112 22.99 17.71 17.45
C THR A 112 23.27 18.15 16.00
N ARG A 113 22.30 17.96 15.10
CA ARG A 113 22.37 18.46 13.71
C ARG A 113 21.76 19.84 13.53
N THR A 114 21.07 20.32 14.57
CA THR A 114 20.31 21.57 14.63
C THR A 114 20.64 22.27 15.94
N GLU A 115 20.62 23.60 15.89
CA GLU A 115 20.69 24.45 17.08
C GLU A 115 19.29 24.55 17.69
N HIS A 116 19.18 24.31 19.00
CA HIS A 116 17.92 24.37 19.72
C HIS A 116 17.89 25.66 20.50
N LEU A 117 16.97 26.57 20.17
CA LEU A 117 16.84 27.87 20.81
C LEU A 117 15.51 27.93 21.58
N ALA A 118 15.52 28.63 22.71
CA ALA A 118 14.30 28.97 23.44
C ALA A 118 13.48 29.96 22.60
N ALA A 119 12.29 29.55 22.15
CA ALA A 119 11.40 30.40 21.35
C ALA A 119 10.61 31.39 22.23
N GLU A 120 10.58 31.16 23.53
CA GLU A 120 10.05 32.01 24.60
C GLU A 120 10.77 31.63 25.90
N ASP A 121 10.51 32.35 26.99
CA ASP A 121 11.02 32.01 28.32
C ASP A 121 10.73 30.53 28.67
N THR A 122 11.78 29.72 28.72
CA THR A 122 11.70 28.27 28.76
C THR A 122 12.41 27.67 29.95
N PHE A 123 11.72 26.78 30.65
CA PHE A 123 12.24 25.99 31.74
C PHE A 123 12.41 24.54 31.30
N CYS A 124 13.63 24.02 31.37
CA CYS A 124 13.95 22.63 31.06
C CYS A 124 14.40 21.88 32.31
N LEU A 125 13.96 20.63 32.45
CA LEU A 125 14.56 19.65 33.34
C LEU A 125 15.70 18.98 32.57
N LEU A 126 16.90 19.00 33.15
CA LEU A 126 18.10 18.41 32.55
C LEU A 126 18.51 17.19 33.37
N LEU A 127 18.55 16.04 32.71
CA LEU A 127 19.05 14.78 33.25
C LEU A 127 20.42 14.48 32.62
N ALA A 128 21.43 14.25 33.44
CA ALA A 128 22.78 13.95 32.95
C ALA A 128 22.82 12.60 32.20
N LYS A 129 23.69 12.49 31.18
CA LYS A 129 23.82 11.30 30.32
C LYS A 129 23.94 9.99 31.11
N HIS A 130 24.72 9.95 32.18
CA HIS A 130 24.89 8.74 33.00
C HIS A 130 23.57 8.29 33.68
N ALA A 131 22.77 9.24 34.17
CA ALA A 131 21.48 8.95 34.78
C ALA A 131 20.44 8.54 33.72
N PHE A 132 20.50 9.15 32.53
CA PHE A 132 19.72 8.73 31.37
C PHE A 132 20.04 7.29 30.95
N ILE A 133 21.32 6.92 30.82
CA ILE A 133 21.74 5.55 30.46
C ILE A 133 21.19 4.54 31.47
N LYS A 134 21.27 4.85 32.77
CA LYS A 134 20.71 3.99 33.82
C LYS A 134 19.20 3.83 33.65
N LEU A 135 18.46 4.93 33.45
CA LEU A 135 17.01 4.89 33.22
C LEU A 135 16.63 4.16 31.93
N PHE A 136 17.39 4.34 30.87
CA PHE A 136 17.20 3.65 29.60
C PHE A 136 17.41 2.13 29.74
N ALA A 137 18.32 1.69 30.62
CA ALA A 137 18.52 0.27 30.91
C ALA A 137 17.39 -0.34 31.74
N VAL A 138 16.82 0.40 32.70
CA VAL A 138 15.84 -0.16 33.67
C VAL A 138 14.37 0.14 33.35
N SER A 139 14.05 1.18 32.58
CA SER A 139 12.69 1.60 32.25
C SER A 139 12.32 1.23 30.81
N ASN A 140 11.54 0.16 30.64
CA ASN A 140 11.03 -0.24 29.32
C ASN A 140 10.25 0.89 28.63
N PRO A 141 9.32 1.62 29.29
CA PRO A 141 8.58 2.70 28.64
C PRO A 141 9.47 3.82 28.08
N LEU A 142 10.50 4.22 28.84
CA LEU A 142 11.45 5.23 28.39
C LEU A 142 12.33 4.71 27.25
N ARG A 143 12.83 3.48 27.36
CA ARG A 143 13.65 2.85 26.32
C ARG A 143 12.89 2.71 25.02
N ASP A 144 11.66 2.19 25.07
CA ASP A 144 10.84 1.99 23.88
C ASP A 144 10.49 3.34 23.25
N PHE A 145 10.19 4.37 24.05
CA PHE A 145 9.94 5.72 23.55
C PHE A 145 11.18 6.32 22.87
N ALA A 146 12.34 6.15 23.49
CA ALA A 146 13.61 6.64 22.99
C ALA A 146 14.05 5.92 21.69
N LEU A 147 13.79 4.62 21.57
CA LEU A 147 14.05 3.83 20.35
C LEU A 147 13.03 4.13 19.23
N ARG A 148 11.74 4.32 19.57
CA ARG A 148 10.67 4.78 18.66
C ARG A 148 10.98 6.10 17.98
N GLY A 149 11.65 7.01 18.69
CA GLY A 149 12.05 8.32 18.15
C GLY A 149 13.24 8.30 17.20
N VAL A 150 13.99 7.19 17.09
CA VAL A 150 15.28 7.15 16.37
C VAL A 150 15.32 6.17 15.20
N SER A 151 14.61 5.04 15.23
CA SER A 151 14.64 4.11 14.09
C SER A 151 13.42 3.21 13.89
N SER A 152 12.43 3.16 14.79
CA SER A 152 11.49 2.02 14.80
C SER A 152 10.02 2.30 14.51
N LEU A 153 9.61 3.48 14.04
CA LEU A 153 8.18 3.74 13.76
C LEU A 153 7.61 2.95 12.57
N LEU A 154 8.45 2.38 11.70
CA LEU A 154 8.02 1.53 10.59
C LEU A 154 8.15 0.04 10.95
N ASP A 155 9.27 -0.35 11.55
CA ASP A 155 9.49 -1.72 12.02
C ASP A 155 8.51 -2.15 13.12
N GLN A 156 8.08 -1.23 13.99
CA GLN A 156 7.11 -1.53 15.04
C GLN A 156 5.65 -1.37 14.63
N VAL A 157 5.32 -0.72 13.51
CA VAL A 157 3.95 -0.84 12.96
C VAL A 157 3.72 -2.26 12.48
N ASN A 158 4.72 -2.87 11.81
CA ASN A 158 4.69 -4.29 11.47
C ASN A 158 4.66 -5.19 12.71
N GLN A 159 5.47 -4.91 13.74
CA GLN A 159 5.52 -5.76 14.93
C GLN A 159 4.35 -5.55 15.92
N GLN A 160 3.80 -4.35 16.11
CA GLN A 160 2.69 -4.13 17.05
C GLN A 160 1.34 -4.57 16.48
N VAL A 161 1.17 -4.50 15.15
CA VAL A 161 0.06 -5.16 14.46
C VAL A 161 0.16 -6.69 14.63
N GLN A 162 1.37 -7.26 14.51
CA GLN A 162 1.61 -8.67 14.80
C GLN A 162 1.42 -9.03 16.29
N LEU A 163 1.89 -8.21 17.23
CA LEU A 163 1.82 -8.52 18.67
C LEU A 163 0.40 -8.42 19.23
N ARG A 164 -0.44 -7.50 18.73
CA ARG A 164 -1.88 -7.48 19.07
C ARG A 164 -2.65 -8.67 18.47
N ALA A 165 -2.18 -9.20 17.34
CA ALA A 165 -2.69 -10.46 16.79
C ALA A 165 -2.28 -11.68 17.65
N VAL A 166 -1.10 -11.63 18.29
CA VAL A 166 -0.55 -12.71 19.13
C VAL A 166 -1.22 -12.82 20.50
N GLU A 167 -1.63 -11.71 21.14
CA GLU A 167 -2.24 -11.76 22.48
C GLU A 167 -3.73 -12.18 22.49
N THR A 168 -4.41 -12.16 21.34
CA THR A 168 -5.86 -12.43 21.27
C THR A 168 -6.22 -13.81 20.71
N LEU A 169 -5.30 -14.52 20.05
CA LEU A 169 -5.61 -15.75 19.31
C LEU A 169 -4.45 -16.74 19.41
N GLY A 170 -4.75 -17.99 19.79
CA GLY A 170 -3.79 -19.10 19.77
C GLY A 170 -3.11 -19.23 18.40
N ALA A 171 -1.86 -19.68 18.41
CA ALA A 171 -0.97 -19.86 17.25
C ALA A 171 -1.71 -20.18 15.92
N GLN A 172 -1.91 -19.17 15.08
CA GLN A 172 -2.51 -19.31 13.74
C GLN A 172 -1.70 -18.48 12.75
N TYR A 173 -1.28 -19.12 11.67
CA TYR A 173 -0.37 -18.61 10.64
C TYR A 173 -0.92 -17.36 9.91
N SER A 174 -0.06 -16.36 9.69
CA SER A 174 -0.36 -15.12 8.92
C SER A 174 -0.27 -15.38 7.40
N LEU A 175 -0.86 -14.50 6.58
CA LEU A 175 -0.63 -14.46 5.13
C LEU A 175 0.85 -14.20 4.76
N ASP A 176 1.62 -13.65 5.70
CA ASP A 176 3.07 -13.41 5.54
C ASP A 176 3.92 -14.63 5.92
N THR A 177 3.30 -15.74 6.34
CA THR A 177 4.03 -16.98 6.66
C THR A 177 4.76 -17.47 5.42
N ARG A 178 6.04 -17.83 5.57
CA ARG A 178 6.84 -18.36 4.47
C ARG A 178 6.35 -19.75 4.06
N LEU A 179 6.32 -20.02 2.76
CA LEU A 179 5.85 -21.30 2.23
C LEU A 179 6.66 -22.49 2.74
N GLY A 180 7.97 -22.31 2.99
CA GLY A 180 8.83 -23.34 3.58
C GLY A 180 8.40 -23.76 5.00
N GLU A 181 7.74 -22.89 5.76
CA GLU A 181 7.19 -23.22 7.09
C GLU A 181 5.88 -24.01 6.98
N LEU A 182 5.15 -23.81 5.88
CA LEU A 182 3.86 -24.46 5.59
C LEU A 182 4.02 -25.82 4.90
N ALA A 183 5.10 -26.01 4.15
CA ALA A 183 5.42 -27.25 3.46
C ALA A 183 5.87 -28.33 4.46
N MET A 184 4.95 -28.79 5.30
CA MET A 184 5.22 -29.76 6.37
C MET A 184 5.46 -31.19 5.86
N ARG A 185 5.32 -31.46 4.55
CA ARG A 185 5.45 -32.80 3.96
C ARG A 185 6.49 -32.81 2.86
N GLN A 186 7.28 -33.88 2.80
CA GLN A 186 8.15 -34.12 1.65
C GLN A 186 7.30 -34.20 0.37
N PRO A 187 7.75 -33.55 -0.72
CA PRO A 187 7.02 -33.57 -1.97
C PRO A 187 6.96 -35.00 -2.52
N ILE A 188 5.77 -35.44 -2.93
CA ILE A 188 5.60 -36.72 -3.61
C ILE A 188 5.89 -36.54 -5.09
N GLY A 189 6.87 -37.29 -5.59
CA GLY A 189 7.28 -37.26 -6.99
C GLY A 189 7.39 -38.63 -7.63
N CYS A 190 7.40 -38.66 -8.96
CA CYS A 190 7.63 -39.87 -9.77
C CYS A 190 8.40 -39.56 -11.05
N ALA A 191 8.96 -40.60 -11.69
CA ALA A 191 9.67 -40.48 -12.96
C ALA A 191 8.68 -40.35 -14.15
N PRO A 192 9.05 -39.71 -15.27
CA PRO A 192 8.14 -39.45 -16.39
C PRO A 192 7.62 -40.73 -17.09
N ASP A 193 8.37 -41.83 -16.98
CA ASP A 193 8.03 -43.15 -17.51
C ASP A 193 7.11 -43.97 -16.59
N THR A 194 6.83 -43.49 -15.36
CA THR A 194 5.94 -44.16 -14.40
C THR A 194 4.55 -44.35 -15.03
N PRO A 195 3.98 -45.58 -15.04
CA PRO A 195 2.62 -45.80 -15.49
C PRO A 195 1.62 -44.96 -14.69
N LEU A 196 0.64 -44.35 -15.35
CA LEU A 196 -0.35 -43.50 -14.69
C LEU A 196 -1.05 -44.21 -13.52
N ARG A 197 -1.36 -45.51 -13.67
CA ARG A 197 -1.95 -46.33 -12.61
C ARG A 197 -1.13 -46.32 -11.32
N ASP A 198 0.18 -46.42 -11.44
CA ASP A 198 1.08 -46.51 -10.29
C ASP A 198 1.27 -45.14 -9.64
N ALA A 199 1.35 -44.08 -10.44
CA ALA A 199 1.35 -42.71 -9.93
C ALA A 199 0.05 -42.36 -9.17
N VAL A 200 -1.12 -42.74 -9.70
CA VAL A 200 -2.41 -42.56 -9.02
C VAL A 200 -2.51 -43.40 -7.75
N ARG A 201 -1.97 -44.63 -7.76
CA ARG A 201 -1.86 -45.46 -6.55
C ARG A 201 -1.02 -44.75 -5.49
N LEU A 202 0.14 -44.20 -5.86
CA LEU A 202 1.00 -43.45 -4.95
C LEU A 202 0.29 -42.21 -4.39
N MET A 203 -0.45 -41.47 -5.22
CA MET A 203 -1.27 -40.34 -4.75
C MET A 203 -2.30 -40.77 -3.69
N HIS A 204 -2.96 -41.91 -3.91
CA HIS A 204 -3.95 -42.46 -2.98
C HIS A 204 -3.31 -42.89 -1.65
N GLU A 205 -2.22 -43.65 -1.71
CA GLU A 205 -1.47 -44.15 -0.54
C GLU A 205 -0.91 -43.00 0.32
N GLN A 206 -0.45 -41.92 -0.31
CA GLN A 206 0.10 -40.75 0.38
C GLN A 206 -0.97 -39.71 0.74
N HIS A 207 -2.24 -39.96 0.40
CA HIS A 207 -3.36 -39.05 0.62
C HIS A 207 -3.12 -37.63 0.07
N VAL A 208 -2.56 -37.52 -1.13
CA VAL A 208 -2.25 -36.25 -1.80
C VAL A 208 -3.13 -36.03 -3.03
N GLY A 209 -3.42 -34.76 -3.33
CA GLY A 209 -4.24 -34.33 -4.47
C GLY A 209 -3.45 -34.12 -5.77
N SER A 210 -2.13 -34.19 -5.70
CA SER A 210 -1.21 -34.02 -6.83
C SER A 210 0.06 -34.87 -6.68
N ILE A 211 0.74 -35.09 -7.79
CA ILE A 211 2.07 -35.70 -7.86
C ILE A 211 2.93 -34.92 -8.87
N VAL A 212 4.19 -34.69 -8.54
CA VAL A 212 5.13 -33.98 -9.42
C VAL A 212 5.96 -34.99 -10.21
N VAL A 213 6.14 -34.75 -11.49
CA VAL A 213 7.00 -35.55 -12.35
C VAL A 213 8.39 -34.92 -12.33
N LEU A 214 9.39 -35.72 -11.93
CA LEU A 214 10.75 -35.26 -11.68
C LEU A 214 11.74 -35.85 -12.68
N ASP A 215 12.80 -35.12 -12.97
CA ASP A 215 13.99 -35.68 -13.63
C ASP A 215 14.91 -36.40 -12.62
N PRO A 216 15.98 -37.09 -13.09
CA PRO A 216 16.93 -37.76 -12.19
C PRO A 216 17.71 -36.83 -11.23
N ALA A 217 17.60 -35.51 -11.38
CA ALA A 217 18.23 -34.49 -10.53
C ALA A 217 17.23 -33.80 -9.58
N ASP A 218 16.00 -34.33 -9.46
CA ASP A 218 14.88 -33.81 -8.66
C ASP A 218 14.29 -32.48 -9.17
N LYS A 219 14.50 -32.15 -10.45
CA LYS A 219 13.90 -30.98 -11.09
C LYS A 219 12.47 -31.28 -11.54
N PRO A 220 11.48 -30.41 -11.24
CA PRO A 220 10.10 -30.63 -11.66
C PRO A 220 9.92 -30.41 -13.17
N LEU A 221 9.60 -31.50 -13.88
CA LEU A 221 9.27 -31.51 -15.31
C LEU A 221 7.79 -31.23 -15.56
N GLY A 222 6.92 -31.68 -14.66
CA GLY A 222 5.47 -31.51 -14.78
C GLY A 222 4.72 -31.83 -13.49
N ILE A 223 3.42 -31.56 -13.47
CA ILE A 223 2.52 -31.89 -12.35
C ILE A 223 1.27 -32.58 -12.87
N PHE A 224 0.78 -33.57 -12.11
CA PHE A 224 -0.48 -34.24 -12.36
C PHE A 224 -1.39 -34.15 -11.13
N THR A 225 -2.67 -33.84 -11.32
CA THR A 225 -3.63 -33.55 -10.24
C THR A 225 -4.90 -34.38 -10.35
N LEU A 226 -5.72 -34.40 -9.30
CA LEU A 226 -7.06 -35.02 -9.35
C LEU A 226 -7.97 -34.44 -10.45
N ARG A 227 -7.75 -33.18 -10.87
CA ARG A 227 -8.47 -32.59 -12.01
C ARG A 227 -8.09 -33.28 -13.31
N ASP A 228 -6.80 -33.54 -13.51
CA ASP A 228 -6.29 -34.24 -14.68
C ASP A 228 -6.79 -35.69 -14.73
N LEU A 229 -6.83 -36.36 -13.57
CA LEU A 229 -7.38 -37.72 -13.46
C LEU A 229 -8.85 -37.78 -13.91
N ARG A 230 -9.68 -36.82 -13.51
CA ARG A 230 -11.10 -36.78 -13.96
C ARG A 230 -11.21 -36.68 -15.48
N ARG A 231 -10.36 -35.88 -16.12
CA ARG A 231 -10.29 -35.75 -17.57
C ARG A 231 -9.85 -37.06 -18.23
N VAL A 232 -8.74 -37.65 -17.78
CA VAL A 232 -8.22 -38.94 -18.27
C VAL A 232 -9.29 -40.03 -18.23
N VAL A 233 -10.03 -40.13 -17.12
CA VAL A 233 -11.10 -41.14 -16.97
C VAL A 233 -12.27 -40.87 -17.91
N ALA A 234 -12.67 -39.60 -18.08
CA ALA A 234 -13.74 -39.21 -19.00
C ALA A 234 -13.37 -39.49 -20.47
N ASP A 235 -12.11 -39.29 -20.83
CA ASP A 235 -11.58 -39.48 -22.19
C ASP A 235 -11.23 -40.95 -22.50
N GLY A 236 -11.33 -41.85 -21.51
CA GLY A 236 -11.05 -43.28 -21.70
C GLY A 236 -9.57 -43.62 -21.94
N VAL A 237 -8.65 -42.79 -21.43
CA VAL A 237 -7.20 -42.97 -21.62
C VAL A 237 -6.71 -44.23 -20.89
N ASP A 238 -5.80 -44.97 -21.54
CA ASP A 238 -5.18 -46.16 -20.95
C ASP A 238 -4.27 -45.80 -19.77
N LEU A 239 -4.57 -46.35 -18.59
CA LEU A 239 -3.83 -46.13 -17.35
C LEU A 239 -2.44 -46.77 -17.32
N ALA A 240 -2.08 -47.59 -18.33
CA ALA A 240 -0.73 -48.12 -18.49
C ALA A 240 0.23 -47.11 -19.15
N GLN A 241 -0.28 -46.02 -19.73
CA GLN A 241 0.58 -45.03 -20.38
C GLN A 241 1.46 -44.27 -19.37
N PRO A 242 2.66 -43.82 -19.79
CA PRO A 242 3.52 -42.97 -18.97
C PRO A 242 2.85 -41.66 -18.54
N ILE A 243 2.95 -41.33 -17.26
CA ILE A 243 2.40 -40.08 -16.70
C ILE A 243 3.00 -38.83 -17.35
N GLY A 244 4.25 -38.90 -17.84
CA GLY A 244 4.91 -37.81 -18.54
C GLY A 244 4.17 -37.31 -19.78
N ASN A 245 3.34 -38.14 -20.40
CA ASN A 245 2.51 -37.75 -21.56
C ASN A 245 1.20 -37.06 -21.15
N LEU A 246 0.83 -37.13 -19.87
CA LEU A 246 -0.47 -36.69 -19.35
C LEU A 246 -0.34 -35.56 -18.31
N MET A 247 0.88 -35.27 -17.86
CA MET A 247 1.19 -34.19 -16.93
C MET A 247 1.01 -32.80 -17.57
N THR A 248 0.77 -31.79 -16.72
CA THR A 248 0.96 -30.39 -17.12
C THR A 248 2.45 -30.07 -17.07
N PRO A 249 3.12 -29.76 -18.20
CA PRO A 249 4.55 -29.50 -18.23
C PRO A 249 4.89 -28.14 -17.61
N ASN A 250 6.13 -27.97 -17.14
CA ASN A 250 6.66 -26.73 -16.57
C ASN A 250 5.75 -26.14 -15.48
N PRO A 251 5.58 -26.86 -14.35
CA PRO A 251 4.63 -26.45 -13.33
C PRO A 251 5.05 -25.12 -12.71
N PHE A 252 4.06 -24.27 -12.42
CA PHE A 252 4.32 -23.02 -11.73
C PHE A 252 4.93 -23.29 -10.35
N HIS A 253 5.96 -22.52 -10.01
CA HIS A 253 6.66 -22.66 -8.74
C HIS A 253 6.98 -21.32 -8.10
N LEU A 254 7.13 -21.35 -6.79
CA LEU A 254 7.63 -20.26 -5.95
C LEU A 254 8.85 -20.76 -5.17
N ALA A 255 9.65 -19.81 -4.68
CA ALA A 255 10.73 -20.13 -3.76
C ALA A 255 10.17 -20.36 -2.33
N PRO A 256 10.86 -21.11 -1.45
CA PRO A 256 10.37 -21.41 -0.10
C PRO A 256 10.21 -20.18 0.80
N ASP A 257 10.92 -19.10 0.49
CA ASP A 257 10.87 -17.81 1.18
C ASP A 257 9.70 -16.93 0.74
N ALA A 258 9.02 -17.27 -0.37
CA ALA A 258 7.78 -16.63 -0.76
C ALA A 258 6.70 -16.81 0.32
N SER A 259 5.71 -15.93 0.32
CA SER A 259 4.66 -15.91 1.33
C SER A 259 3.45 -16.77 0.95
N ALA A 260 2.64 -17.13 1.94
CA ALA A 260 1.33 -17.74 1.74
C ALA A 260 0.42 -16.87 0.86
N PHE A 261 0.54 -15.55 0.96
CA PHE A 261 -0.13 -14.60 0.09
C PHE A 261 0.27 -14.77 -1.38
N ASP A 262 1.57 -14.86 -1.68
CA ASP A 262 2.07 -15.04 -3.05
C ASP A 262 1.51 -16.33 -3.68
N ALA A 263 1.46 -17.41 -2.91
CA ALA A 263 0.86 -18.66 -3.37
C ALA A 263 -0.65 -18.51 -3.65
N ALA A 264 -1.39 -17.84 -2.77
CA ALA A 264 -2.84 -17.63 -2.94
C ALA A 264 -3.17 -16.79 -4.19
N ILE A 265 -2.38 -15.73 -4.43
CA ILE A 265 -2.46 -14.90 -5.64
C ILE A 265 -2.16 -15.74 -6.87
N ALA A 266 -1.04 -16.46 -6.89
CA ALA A 266 -0.64 -17.26 -8.04
C ALA A 266 -1.64 -18.36 -8.38
N MET A 267 -2.21 -19.04 -7.36
CA MET A 267 -3.28 -20.02 -7.55
C MET A 267 -4.51 -19.42 -8.22
N THR A 268 -4.88 -18.21 -7.80
CA THR A 268 -6.07 -17.52 -8.30
C THR A 268 -5.88 -17.03 -9.73
N GLU A 269 -4.79 -16.30 -9.99
CA GLU A 269 -4.46 -15.72 -11.31
C GLU A 269 -4.22 -16.79 -12.37
N ARG A 270 -3.57 -17.90 -12.01
CA ARG A 270 -3.24 -19.00 -12.94
C ARG A 270 -4.30 -20.10 -12.99
N HIS A 271 -5.35 -19.98 -12.17
CA HIS A 271 -6.42 -20.99 -12.05
C HIS A 271 -5.90 -22.39 -11.69
N ILE A 272 -4.89 -22.45 -10.82
CA ILE A 272 -4.29 -23.68 -10.31
C ILE A 272 -4.60 -23.84 -8.83
N ALA A 273 -4.57 -25.09 -8.35
CA ALA A 273 -4.83 -25.41 -6.94
C ALA A 273 -3.58 -25.90 -6.18
N HIS A 274 -2.43 -25.99 -6.87
CA HIS A 274 -1.18 -26.47 -6.32
C HIS A 274 -0.03 -25.61 -6.85
N VAL A 275 0.90 -25.24 -5.98
CA VAL A 275 2.13 -24.51 -6.31
C VAL A 275 3.32 -25.36 -5.88
N CYS A 276 4.26 -25.59 -6.79
CA CYS A 276 5.51 -26.28 -6.44
C CYS A 276 6.44 -25.31 -5.70
N LEU A 277 7.16 -25.79 -4.69
CA LEU A 277 8.25 -25.04 -4.07
C LEU A 277 9.57 -25.53 -4.66
N VAL A 278 10.33 -24.62 -5.24
CA VAL A 278 11.59 -24.94 -5.92
C VAL A 278 12.71 -24.09 -5.35
N GLU A 279 13.78 -24.75 -4.92
CA GLU A 279 15.00 -24.11 -4.44
C GLU A 279 16.20 -24.74 -5.17
N HIS A 280 17.10 -23.93 -5.73
CA HIS A 280 18.23 -24.42 -6.52
C HIS A 280 17.83 -25.41 -7.64
N GLU A 281 16.74 -25.11 -8.36
CA GLU A 281 16.11 -25.96 -9.39
C GLU A 281 15.51 -27.30 -8.92
N LYS A 282 15.55 -27.60 -7.61
CA LYS A 282 15.01 -28.84 -7.06
C LYS A 282 13.67 -28.65 -6.38
N LEU A 283 12.78 -29.63 -6.52
CA LEU A 283 11.52 -29.65 -5.80
C LEU A 283 11.77 -29.88 -4.31
N CYS A 284 11.33 -28.94 -3.47
CA CYS A 284 11.44 -29.03 -2.01
C CYS A 284 10.08 -29.17 -1.31
N GLY A 285 8.97 -28.89 -2.00
CA GLY A 285 7.62 -29.03 -1.43
C GLY A 285 6.53 -28.77 -2.46
N VAL A 286 5.28 -29.04 -2.07
CA VAL A 286 4.08 -28.66 -2.82
C VAL A 286 3.08 -28.08 -1.84
N ILE A 287 2.54 -26.90 -2.17
CA ILE A 287 1.49 -26.24 -1.39
C ILE A 287 0.18 -26.33 -2.17
N SER A 288 -0.85 -26.90 -1.57
CA SER A 288 -2.21 -26.96 -2.13
C SER A 288 -3.11 -25.85 -1.60
N GLU A 289 -4.21 -25.60 -2.30
CA GLU A 289 -5.30 -24.71 -1.84
C GLU A 289 -5.74 -25.08 -0.40
N ARG A 290 -5.77 -26.39 -0.09
CA ARG A 290 -6.16 -26.92 1.23
C ARG A 290 -5.16 -26.55 2.33
N ASP A 291 -3.88 -26.51 2.00
CA ASP A 291 -2.83 -26.13 2.96
C ASP A 291 -2.98 -24.64 3.32
N LEU A 292 -3.29 -23.79 2.33
CA LEU A 292 -3.63 -22.38 2.55
C LEU A 292 -4.94 -22.19 3.34
N PHE A 293 -5.98 -23.01 3.08
CA PHE A 293 -7.23 -22.97 3.86
C PHE A 293 -7.04 -23.40 5.33
N SER A 294 -6.12 -24.33 5.59
CA SER A 294 -5.85 -24.82 6.95
C SER A 294 -5.29 -23.72 7.88
N LEU A 295 -4.81 -22.61 7.31
CA LEU A 295 -4.48 -21.35 8.01
C LEU A 295 -5.73 -20.56 8.46
N GLN A 296 -6.89 -21.23 8.53
CA GLN A 296 -8.22 -20.75 8.93
C GLN A 296 -8.79 -19.50 8.23
N ARG A 297 -8.12 -18.83 7.28
CA ARG A 297 -8.61 -17.51 6.81
C ARG A 297 -8.41 -17.12 5.34
N VAL A 298 -7.92 -18.00 4.46
CA VAL A 298 -7.78 -17.66 3.02
C VAL A 298 -8.95 -18.18 2.20
N ASP A 299 -10.11 -17.53 2.28
CA ASP A 299 -11.27 -17.82 1.40
C ASP A 299 -11.06 -17.34 -0.05
N LEU A 300 -9.92 -16.71 -0.35
CA LEU A 300 -9.65 -16.08 -1.65
C LEU A 300 -9.81 -17.03 -2.83
N VAL A 301 -9.12 -18.18 -2.81
CA VAL A 301 -9.10 -19.10 -3.97
C VAL A 301 -10.48 -19.71 -4.19
N HIS A 302 -11.18 -20.05 -3.10
CA HIS A 302 -12.57 -20.52 -3.17
C HIS A 302 -13.48 -19.44 -3.74
N LEU A 303 -13.44 -18.23 -3.20
CA LEU A 303 -14.29 -17.11 -3.60
C LEU A 303 -14.07 -16.75 -5.07
N ALA A 304 -12.82 -16.63 -5.50
CA ALA A 304 -12.47 -16.38 -6.89
C ALA A 304 -12.99 -17.48 -7.83
N ARG A 305 -12.90 -18.75 -7.42
CA ARG A 305 -13.47 -19.87 -8.17
C ARG A 305 -15.00 -19.81 -8.23
N THR A 306 -15.66 -19.48 -7.13
CA THR A 306 -17.12 -19.32 -7.06
C THR A 306 -17.60 -18.19 -7.97
N ILE A 307 -16.88 -17.06 -8.01
CA ILE A 307 -17.13 -15.95 -8.93
C ILE A 307 -17.04 -16.44 -10.39
N ARG A 308 -15.93 -17.08 -10.78
CA ARG A 308 -15.72 -17.55 -12.16
C ARG A 308 -16.75 -18.58 -12.65
N HIS A 309 -17.38 -19.32 -11.75
CA HIS A 309 -18.38 -20.34 -12.10
C HIS A 309 -19.81 -19.91 -11.78
N ALA A 310 -20.04 -18.66 -11.41
CA ALA A 310 -21.37 -18.16 -11.11
C ALA A 310 -22.27 -18.27 -12.35
N GLY A 311 -23.41 -18.93 -12.20
CA GLY A 311 -24.34 -19.13 -13.32
C GLY A 311 -25.24 -17.93 -13.62
N LYS A 312 -25.29 -16.93 -12.73
CA LYS A 312 -26.17 -15.75 -12.85
C LYS A 312 -25.59 -14.53 -12.13
N VAL A 313 -26.04 -13.34 -12.53
CA VAL A 313 -25.60 -12.05 -11.96
C VAL A 313 -25.99 -11.90 -10.49
N GLU A 314 -27.15 -12.43 -10.07
CA GLU A 314 -27.60 -12.34 -8.69
C GLU A 314 -26.67 -13.10 -7.73
N THR A 315 -26.06 -14.19 -8.19
CA THR A 315 -25.04 -14.91 -7.41
C THR A 315 -23.79 -14.04 -7.22
N LEU A 316 -23.34 -13.34 -8.26
CA LEU A 316 -22.21 -12.41 -8.18
C LEU A 316 -22.50 -11.25 -7.23
N ALA A 317 -23.71 -10.68 -7.28
CA ALA A 317 -24.14 -9.64 -6.35
C ALA A 317 -24.15 -10.13 -4.90
N GLY A 318 -24.61 -11.37 -4.66
CA GLY A 318 -24.59 -12.00 -3.34
C GLY A 318 -23.19 -12.20 -2.77
N LEU A 319 -22.20 -12.52 -3.61
CA LEU A 319 -20.80 -12.74 -3.18
C LEU A 319 -20.12 -11.45 -2.69
N ARG A 320 -20.71 -10.27 -2.90
CA ARG A 320 -20.14 -9.00 -2.43
C ARG A 320 -20.02 -8.94 -0.90
N SER A 321 -20.93 -9.58 -0.15
CA SER A 321 -20.81 -9.68 1.31
C SER A 321 -19.61 -10.51 1.73
N ASP A 322 -19.28 -11.55 0.97
CA ASP A 322 -18.19 -12.47 1.27
C ASP A 322 -16.83 -11.81 0.97
N ILE A 323 -16.74 -11.04 -0.12
CA ILE A 323 -15.57 -10.19 -0.43
C ILE A 323 -15.34 -9.18 0.71
N ARG A 324 -16.40 -8.52 1.18
CA ARG A 324 -16.30 -7.59 2.33
C ARG A 324 -15.79 -8.29 3.58
N LEU A 325 -16.37 -9.45 3.93
CA LEU A 325 -15.96 -10.22 5.10
C LEU A 325 -14.50 -10.70 5.00
N LEU A 326 -14.03 -11.04 3.80
CA LEU A 326 -12.62 -11.36 3.57
C LEU A 326 -11.73 -10.15 3.86
N VAL A 327 -12.04 -8.98 3.29
CA VAL A 327 -11.29 -7.74 3.52
C VAL A 327 -11.31 -7.33 4.99
N ASP A 328 -12.45 -7.41 5.66
CA ASP A 328 -12.57 -7.10 7.08
C ASP A 328 -11.69 -8.01 7.95
N ARG A 329 -11.67 -9.31 7.65
CA ARG A 329 -10.76 -10.26 8.29
C ARG A 329 -9.31 -9.89 8.00
N MET A 330 -8.94 -9.59 6.75
CA MET A 330 -7.57 -9.20 6.42
C MET A 330 -7.11 -7.96 7.19
N LEU A 331 -7.94 -6.91 7.26
CA LEU A 331 -7.65 -5.70 8.04
C LEU A 331 -7.46 -6.01 9.52
N ALA A 332 -8.34 -6.84 10.11
CA ALA A 332 -8.26 -7.21 11.53
C ALA A 332 -7.00 -8.02 11.87
N HIS A 333 -6.43 -8.76 10.91
CA HIS A 333 -5.20 -9.52 11.06
C HIS A 333 -3.96 -8.78 10.59
N GLY A 334 -4.09 -7.48 10.26
CA GLY A 334 -2.94 -6.65 9.97
C GLY A 334 -2.39 -6.72 8.55
N ALA A 335 -3.15 -7.27 7.60
CA ALA A 335 -2.73 -7.32 6.21
C ALA A 335 -2.43 -5.90 5.69
N SER A 336 -1.36 -5.78 4.91
CA SER A 336 -0.98 -4.51 4.30
C SER A 336 -2.05 -4.02 3.33
N SER A 337 -2.10 -2.69 3.14
CA SER A 337 -3.05 -2.09 2.20
C SER A 337 -2.89 -2.61 0.77
N THR A 338 -1.67 -2.95 0.34
CA THR A 338 -1.41 -3.53 -0.98
C THR A 338 -1.94 -4.95 -1.13
N GLN A 339 -1.78 -5.80 -0.12
CA GLN A 339 -2.36 -7.15 -0.16
C GLN A 339 -3.88 -7.09 -0.32
N ILE A 340 -4.51 -6.16 0.41
CA ILE A 340 -5.97 -5.96 0.36
C ILE A 340 -6.40 -5.44 -1.01
N THR A 341 -5.78 -4.38 -1.54
CA THR A 341 -6.16 -3.83 -2.84
C THR A 341 -5.93 -4.83 -3.97
N HIS A 342 -4.85 -5.62 -3.90
CA HIS A 342 -4.60 -6.69 -4.88
C HIS A 342 -5.72 -7.73 -4.86
N ILE A 343 -6.10 -8.21 -3.68
CA ILE A 343 -7.22 -9.17 -3.55
C ILE A 343 -8.53 -8.58 -4.04
N VAL A 344 -8.85 -7.34 -3.67
CA VAL A 344 -10.07 -6.66 -4.11
C VAL A 344 -10.08 -6.53 -5.63
N THR A 345 -8.98 -6.06 -6.24
CA THR A 345 -8.88 -5.96 -7.70
C THR A 345 -9.00 -7.33 -8.37
N LEU A 346 -8.36 -8.37 -7.85
CA LEU A 346 -8.42 -9.71 -8.44
C LEU A 346 -9.85 -10.29 -8.43
N LEU A 347 -10.57 -10.11 -7.32
CA LEU A 347 -11.96 -10.55 -7.20
C LEU A 347 -12.91 -9.71 -8.07
N ASN A 348 -12.64 -8.40 -8.16
CA ASN A 348 -13.38 -7.50 -9.04
C ASN A 348 -13.17 -7.86 -10.51
N ASP A 349 -11.93 -8.10 -10.94
CA ASP A 349 -11.60 -8.52 -12.32
C ASP A 349 -12.33 -9.81 -12.69
N HIS A 350 -12.33 -10.81 -11.81
CA HIS A 350 -13.11 -12.03 -12.03
C HIS A 350 -14.61 -11.77 -12.13
N THR A 351 -15.13 -10.82 -11.34
CA THR A 351 -16.53 -10.43 -11.43
C THR A 351 -16.83 -9.75 -12.76
N VAL A 352 -15.95 -8.86 -13.23
CA VAL A 352 -16.07 -8.19 -14.52
C VAL A 352 -16.05 -9.20 -15.66
N CYS A 353 -15.05 -10.09 -15.70
CA CYS A 353 -14.98 -11.15 -16.70
C CYS A 353 -16.24 -12.00 -16.71
N ARG A 354 -16.72 -12.44 -15.53
CA ARG A 354 -17.90 -13.30 -15.47
C ARG A 354 -19.18 -12.57 -15.87
N VAL A 355 -19.33 -11.28 -15.53
CA VAL A 355 -20.47 -10.48 -16.01
C VAL A 355 -20.44 -10.34 -17.53
N ILE A 356 -19.27 -10.13 -18.13
CA ILE A 356 -19.13 -10.07 -19.59
C ILE A 356 -19.55 -11.41 -20.21
N GLU A 357 -19.01 -12.52 -19.73
CA GLU A 357 -19.37 -13.88 -20.19
C GLU A 357 -20.87 -14.15 -20.10
N LEU A 358 -21.49 -13.92 -18.93
CA LEU A 358 -22.94 -14.10 -18.74
C LEU A 358 -23.77 -13.20 -19.67
N THR A 359 -23.28 -11.99 -19.95
CA THR A 359 -23.98 -11.07 -20.85
C THR A 359 -23.91 -11.55 -22.29
N LEU A 360 -22.77 -12.09 -22.72
CA LEU A 360 -22.61 -12.68 -24.05
C LEU A 360 -23.38 -14.00 -24.19
N GLU A 361 -23.46 -14.81 -23.13
CA GLU A 361 -24.30 -16.02 -23.08
C GLU A 361 -25.79 -15.67 -23.28
N ASP A 362 -26.27 -14.60 -22.65
CA ASP A 362 -27.68 -14.19 -22.70
C ASP A 362 -28.07 -13.41 -23.97
N MET A 363 -27.22 -12.48 -24.41
CA MET A 363 -27.49 -11.59 -25.55
C MET A 363 -26.98 -12.14 -26.88
N GLY A 364 -26.12 -13.16 -26.85
CA GLY A 364 -25.40 -13.69 -27.99
C GLY A 364 -24.05 -13.01 -28.20
N ASP A 365 -23.05 -13.81 -28.61
CA ASP A 365 -21.74 -13.31 -29.01
C ASP A 365 -21.87 -12.42 -30.27
N PRO A 366 -21.37 -11.16 -30.25
CA PRO A 366 -21.40 -10.30 -31.42
C PRO A 366 -20.52 -10.81 -32.57
N GLY A 367 -19.69 -11.84 -32.37
CA GLY A 367 -18.78 -12.36 -33.40
C GLY A 367 -17.70 -11.35 -33.81
N ILE A 368 -17.45 -10.36 -32.95
CA ILE A 368 -16.43 -9.32 -33.12
C ILE A 368 -15.51 -9.40 -31.91
N PRO A 369 -14.21 -9.70 -32.10
CA PRO A 369 -13.23 -9.59 -31.02
C PRO A 369 -13.18 -8.15 -30.50
N PHE A 370 -13.32 -7.98 -29.19
CA PHE A 370 -13.18 -6.70 -28.53
C PHE A 370 -12.47 -6.87 -27.18
N THR A 371 -11.90 -5.79 -26.70
CA THR A 371 -11.16 -5.71 -25.44
C THR A 371 -11.91 -4.81 -24.48
N TRP A 372 -12.19 -5.30 -23.27
CA TRP A 372 -12.68 -4.49 -22.17
C TRP A 372 -11.50 -3.84 -21.45
N LEU A 373 -11.40 -2.53 -21.60
CA LEU A 373 -10.41 -1.68 -20.95
C LEU A 373 -10.95 -1.16 -19.62
N CYS A 374 -10.07 -1.02 -18.64
CA CYS A 374 -10.32 -0.25 -17.44
C CYS A 374 -9.33 0.91 -17.28
N PHE A 375 -9.75 1.93 -16.55
CA PHE A 375 -9.02 3.18 -16.34
C PHE A 375 -8.90 3.52 -14.85
N GLY A 376 -8.17 4.59 -14.53
CA GLY A 376 -8.12 5.12 -13.16
C GLY A 376 -7.66 4.09 -12.13
N SER A 377 -8.31 4.02 -10.96
CA SER A 377 -7.91 3.09 -9.89
C SER A 377 -8.09 1.62 -10.26
N GLU A 378 -9.01 1.30 -11.17
CA GLU A 378 -9.20 -0.06 -11.69
C GLU A 378 -8.03 -0.46 -12.61
N GLY A 379 -7.63 0.45 -13.49
CA GLY A 379 -6.44 0.28 -14.33
C GLY A 379 -5.14 0.16 -13.54
N ARG A 380 -5.00 0.95 -12.46
CA ARG A 380 -3.82 0.90 -11.56
C ARG A 380 -3.81 -0.25 -10.57
N ARG A 381 -4.87 -1.08 -10.50
CA ARG A 381 -5.03 -2.15 -9.50
C ARG A 381 -5.02 -1.66 -8.04
N GLU A 382 -5.69 -0.53 -7.80
CA GLU A 382 -5.75 0.19 -6.51
C GLU A 382 -7.19 0.32 -5.99
N GLN A 383 -8.09 -0.56 -6.45
CA GLN A 383 -9.49 -0.51 -6.05
C GLN A 383 -9.67 -0.86 -4.57
N THR A 384 -10.68 -0.23 -3.96
CA THR A 384 -11.20 -0.61 -2.65
C THR A 384 -12.63 -1.12 -2.79
N LEU A 385 -13.25 -1.55 -1.70
CA LEU A 385 -14.64 -2.02 -1.69
C LEU A 385 -15.66 -0.98 -2.18
N HIS A 386 -15.31 0.30 -2.18
CA HIS A 386 -16.09 1.37 -2.78
C HIS A 386 -15.42 1.84 -4.07
N THR A 387 -15.90 1.33 -5.20
CA THR A 387 -15.41 1.66 -6.54
C THR A 387 -16.57 2.03 -7.47
N ASP A 388 -16.31 3.04 -8.29
CA ASP A 388 -17.04 3.33 -9.50
C ASP A 388 -16.51 2.48 -10.68
N GLN A 389 -17.24 2.54 -11.79
CA GLN A 389 -16.89 1.92 -13.06
C GLN A 389 -16.13 2.90 -13.94
N ASP A 390 -14.85 2.64 -14.21
CA ASP A 390 -14.05 3.42 -15.17
C ASP A 390 -13.58 2.48 -16.29
N ASN A 391 -14.37 2.33 -17.35
CA ASN A 391 -14.11 1.35 -18.41
C ASN A 391 -14.43 1.85 -19.83
N GLY A 392 -13.93 1.10 -20.81
CA GLY A 392 -14.10 1.34 -22.24
C GLY A 392 -13.95 0.06 -23.06
N ILE A 393 -14.29 0.14 -24.34
CA ILE A 393 -14.09 -0.93 -25.32
C ILE A 393 -13.06 -0.49 -26.36
N LEU A 394 -12.17 -1.42 -26.70
CA LEU A 394 -11.27 -1.35 -27.84
C LEU A 394 -11.60 -2.48 -28.82
N PHE A 395 -11.61 -2.16 -30.12
CA PHE A 395 -11.73 -3.14 -31.20
C PHE A 395 -10.85 -2.73 -32.39
N GLU A 396 -10.66 -3.65 -33.34
CA GLU A 396 -9.98 -3.35 -34.61
C GLU A 396 -11.00 -3.03 -35.71
N ALA A 397 -10.64 -2.09 -36.60
CA ALA A 397 -11.41 -1.72 -37.78
C ALA A 397 -10.46 -1.20 -38.88
N SER A 398 -10.76 -1.51 -40.14
CA SER A 398 -10.01 -1.05 -41.31
C SER A 398 -10.23 0.43 -41.60
N ASP A 399 -11.44 0.93 -41.34
CA ASP A 399 -11.83 2.31 -41.60
C ASP A 399 -12.93 2.82 -40.64
N ALA A 400 -13.29 4.09 -40.78
CA ALA A 400 -14.26 4.76 -39.93
C ALA A 400 -15.70 4.24 -40.11
N ALA A 401 -16.05 3.73 -41.30
CA ALA A 401 -17.39 3.21 -41.56
C ALA A 401 -17.56 1.84 -40.88
N GLU A 402 -16.56 0.96 -41.00
CA GLU A 402 -16.52 -0.30 -40.25
C GLU A 402 -16.51 -0.04 -38.74
N ALA A 403 -15.73 0.94 -38.27
CA ALA A 403 -15.68 1.27 -36.85
C ALA A 403 -17.05 1.71 -36.29
N ALA A 404 -17.80 2.51 -37.06
CA ALA A 404 -19.16 2.90 -36.69
C ALA A 404 -20.10 1.68 -36.62
N ALA A 405 -20.05 0.78 -37.61
CA ALA A 405 -20.87 -0.42 -37.66
C ALA A 405 -20.56 -1.39 -36.51
N ILE A 406 -19.28 -1.60 -36.18
CA ILE A 406 -18.86 -2.41 -35.03
C ILE A 406 -19.37 -1.78 -33.72
N ARG A 407 -19.19 -0.47 -33.55
CA ARG A 407 -19.65 0.26 -32.36
C ARG A 407 -21.15 0.12 -32.15
N GLU A 408 -21.95 0.24 -33.21
CA GLU A 408 -23.41 0.06 -33.14
C GLU A 408 -23.82 -1.32 -32.60
N ARG A 409 -23.06 -2.37 -32.94
CA ARG A 409 -23.29 -3.73 -32.46
C ARG A 409 -22.83 -3.95 -31.02
N LEU A 410 -21.71 -3.33 -30.62
CA LEU A 410 -21.14 -3.49 -29.28
C LEU A 410 -21.84 -2.63 -28.22
N LEU A 411 -22.39 -1.46 -28.57
CA LEU A 411 -22.98 -0.53 -27.61
C LEU A 411 -24.14 -1.10 -26.77
N PRO A 412 -25.11 -1.85 -27.34
CA PRO A 412 -26.16 -2.48 -26.53
C PRO A 412 -25.60 -3.46 -25.50
N ILE A 413 -24.62 -4.28 -25.90
CA ILE A 413 -23.93 -5.25 -25.03
C ILE A 413 -23.16 -4.51 -23.93
N ALA A 414 -22.40 -3.47 -24.29
CA ALA A 414 -21.63 -2.68 -23.34
C ALA A 414 -22.51 -2.02 -22.26
N ARG A 415 -23.66 -1.48 -22.67
CA ARG A 415 -24.64 -0.89 -21.74
C ARG A 415 -25.20 -1.94 -20.78
N GLU A 416 -25.53 -3.13 -21.27
CA GLU A 416 -26.00 -4.22 -20.42
C GLU A 416 -24.92 -4.69 -19.44
N ILE A 417 -23.67 -4.83 -19.89
CA ILE A 417 -22.53 -5.14 -19.02
C ILE A 417 -22.41 -4.08 -17.90
N ASN A 418 -22.43 -2.79 -18.22
CA ASN A 418 -22.35 -1.73 -17.21
C ASN A 418 -23.51 -1.79 -16.20
N GLN A 419 -24.72 -2.13 -16.62
CA GLN A 419 -25.87 -2.29 -15.72
C GLN A 419 -25.75 -3.52 -14.82
N ARG A 420 -25.30 -4.66 -15.36
CA ARG A 420 -25.07 -5.89 -14.57
C ARG A 420 -23.92 -5.71 -13.57
N LEU A 421 -22.87 -4.97 -13.94
CA LEU A 421 -21.83 -4.55 -13.00
C LEU A 421 -22.41 -3.67 -11.88
N ALA A 422 -23.33 -2.76 -12.21
CA ALA A 422 -24.02 -1.96 -11.18
C ALA A 422 -24.82 -2.83 -10.21
N GLN A 423 -25.49 -3.88 -10.69
CA GLN A 423 -26.17 -4.86 -9.84
C GLN A 423 -25.19 -5.62 -8.92
N CYS A 424 -23.94 -5.84 -9.37
CA CYS A 424 -22.87 -6.44 -8.58
C CYS A 424 -22.17 -5.46 -7.61
N GLY A 425 -22.67 -4.22 -7.48
CA GLY A 425 -22.14 -3.21 -6.57
C GLY A 425 -21.00 -2.36 -7.12
N PHE A 426 -20.80 -2.32 -8.44
CA PHE A 426 -19.91 -1.37 -9.11
C PHE A 426 -20.69 -0.12 -9.52
N THR A 427 -20.57 0.97 -8.76
CA THR A 427 -21.41 2.16 -8.98
C THR A 427 -21.18 2.74 -10.37
N LEU A 428 -22.26 3.11 -11.07
CA LEU A 428 -22.17 3.82 -12.35
C LEU A 428 -21.37 5.12 -12.17
N CYS A 429 -20.40 5.36 -13.04
CA CYS A 429 -19.55 6.54 -12.94
C CYS A 429 -20.34 7.82 -13.29
N LYS A 430 -20.30 8.79 -12.38
CA LYS A 430 -20.98 10.09 -12.55
C LYS A 430 -20.42 10.89 -13.74
N GLY A 431 -19.15 10.66 -14.09
CA GLY A 431 -18.49 11.26 -15.26
C GLY A 431 -18.78 10.54 -16.58
N ASN A 432 -19.61 9.49 -16.58
CA ASN A 432 -19.93 8.67 -17.75
C ASN A 432 -18.69 8.05 -18.42
N ILE A 433 -17.69 7.68 -17.61
CA ILE A 433 -16.46 6.99 -18.04
C ILE A 433 -16.72 5.48 -18.13
N MET A 434 -17.65 5.09 -19.01
CA MET A 434 -18.12 3.71 -19.12
C MET A 434 -18.22 3.28 -20.57
N ALA A 435 -17.99 2.00 -20.85
CA ALA A 435 -18.01 1.41 -22.19
C ALA A 435 -19.35 1.59 -22.94
N GLY A 436 -20.46 1.72 -22.22
CA GLY A 436 -21.77 2.04 -22.79
C GLY A 436 -21.89 3.45 -23.37
N ASN A 437 -20.90 4.32 -23.14
CA ASN A 437 -20.74 5.62 -23.78
C ASN A 437 -20.10 5.44 -25.18
N PRO A 438 -20.73 5.92 -26.28
CA PRO A 438 -20.16 5.85 -27.63
C PRO A 438 -18.77 6.45 -27.77
N GLU A 439 -18.42 7.43 -26.95
CA GLU A 439 -17.06 8.01 -26.94
C GLU A 439 -16.01 7.07 -26.35
N LEU A 440 -16.40 6.00 -25.67
CA LEU A 440 -15.52 5.03 -25.00
C LEU A 440 -15.65 3.63 -25.58
N CYS A 441 -16.42 3.46 -26.66
CA CYS A 441 -16.47 2.25 -27.46
C CYS A 441 -15.84 2.57 -28.83
N LEU A 442 -14.52 2.46 -28.88
CA LEU A 442 -13.72 3.00 -29.98
C LEU A 442 -12.83 1.94 -30.62
N SER A 443 -12.55 2.10 -31.91
CA SER A 443 -11.48 1.37 -32.57
C SER A 443 -10.11 1.77 -32.01
N ARG A 444 -9.09 0.92 -32.16
CA ARG A 444 -7.71 1.24 -31.75
C ARG A 444 -7.20 2.54 -32.39
N GLN A 445 -7.53 2.78 -33.67
CA GLN A 445 -7.15 4.01 -34.37
C GLN A 445 -7.82 5.27 -33.78
N GLU A 446 -9.07 5.15 -33.32
CA GLU A 446 -9.79 6.24 -32.65
C GLU A 446 -9.23 6.52 -31.26
N TRP A 447 -8.91 5.47 -30.48
CA TRP A 447 -8.21 5.60 -29.21
C TRP A 447 -6.84 6.29 -29.37
N SER A 448 -6.05 5.85 -30.35
CA SER A 448 -4.75 6.45 -30.69
C SER A 448 -4.88 7.95 -31.01
N ARG A 449 -5.87 8.32 -31.86
CA ARG A 449 -6.18 9.73 -32.15
C ARG A 449 -6.61 10.51 -30.91
N ARG A 450 -7.42 9.93 -30.04
CA ARG A 450 -7.88 10.57 -28.79
C ARG A 450 -6.70 10.84 -27.84
N PHE A 451 -5.82 9.87 -27.64
CA PHE A 451 -4.63 10.04 -26.81
C PHE A 451 -3.64 11.03 -27.42
N ALA A 452 -3.50 11.04 -28.75
CA ALA A 452 -2.74 12.08 -29.42
C ALA A 452 -3.32 13.48 -29.15
N GLY A 453 -4.65 13.62 -29.21
CA GLY A 453 -5.35 14.86 -28.83
C GLY A 453 -5.03 15.30 -27.41
N PHE A 454 -5.07 14.38 -26.42
CA PHE A 454 -4.73 14.70 -25.04
C PHE A 454 -3.30 15.26 -24.86
N VAL A 455 -2.34 14.70 -25.61
CA VAL A 455 -0.92 15.10 -25.52
C VAL A 455 -0.63 16.39 -26.29
N LEU A 456 -1.33 16.63 -27.42
CA LEU A 456 -1.11 17.79 -28.29
C LEU A 456 -1.88 19.03 -27.82
N GLU A 457 -3.11 18.84 -27.35
CA GLU A 457 -4.02 19.91 -26.95
C GLU A 457 -4.17 19.87 -25.43
N ALA A 458 -3.35 20.61 -24.71
CA ALA A 458 -3.30 20.52 -23.26
C ALA A 458 -4.35 21.43 -22.57
N THR A 459 -5.62 21.27 -22.96
CA THR A 459 -6.76 21.90 -22.28
C THR A 459 -6.97 21.28 -20.89
N PRO A 460 -7.63 21.98 -19.94
CA PRO A 460 -7.98 21.40 -18.64
C PRO A 460 -8.72 20.05 -18.74
N GLU A 461 -9.61 19.91 -19.72
CA GLU A 461 -10.37 18.69 -19.99
C GLU A 461 -9.46 17.54 -20.44
N ASN A 462 -8.49 17.84 -21.30
CA ASN A 462 -7.53 16.85 -21.80
C ASN A 462 -6.50 16.43 -20.74
N LEU A 463 -6.12 17.33 -19.83
CA LEU A 463 -5.29 17.00 -18.66
C LEU A 463 -6.07 16.12 -17.67
N LEU A 464 -7.36 16.41 -17.44
CA LEU A 464 -8.23 15.54 -16.66
C LEU A 464 -8.36 14.16 -17.33
N GLY A 465 -8.60 14.11 -18.64
CA GLY A 465 -8.61 12.88 -19.41
C GLY A 465 -7.31 12.09 -19.25
N SER A 466 -6.16 12.74 -19.36
CA SER A 466 -4.85 12.11 -19.18
C SER A 466 -4.68 11.48 -17.79
N SER A 467 -5.23 12.10 -16.74
CA SER A 467 -5.18 11.56 -15.38
C SER A 467 -6.08 10.32 -15.16
N ILE A 468 -6.99 10.05 -16.08
CA ILE A 468 -7.92 8.91 -16.04
C ILE A 468 -7.45 7.83 -17.01
N TYR A 469 -7.35 8.16 -18.30
CA TYR A 469 -7.20 7.20 -19.38
C TYR A 469 -5.77 6.67 -19.57
N PHE A 470 -4.74 7.36 -19.07
CA PHE A 470 -3.37 6.87 -19.18
C PHE A 470 -3.04 5.78 -18.15
N ASP A 471 -3.93 5.56 -17.20
CA ASP A 471 -3.91 4.37 -16.37
C ASP A 471 -4.79 3.29 -16.98
N LEU A 472 -4.45 2.85 -18.20
CA LEU A 472 -5.22 1.83 -18.90
C LEU A 472 -4.66 0.41 -18.70
N ARG A 473 -5.57 -0.55 -18.59
CA ARG A 473 -5.28 -1.99 -18.57
C ARG A 473 -6.40 -2.79 -19.22
N THR A 474 -6.07 -3.96 -19.77
CA THR A 474 -7.03 -4.96 -20.24
C THR A 474 -7.56 -5.82 -19.08
N ILE A 475 -8.87 -6.03 -19.03
CA ILE A 475 -9.51 -7.00 -18.12
C ILE A 475 -10.00 -8.23 -18.89
N TRP A 476 -10.59 -8.02 -20.08
CA TRP A 476 -11.18 -9.10 -20.87
C TRP A 476 -10.91 -8.88 -22.37
N GLY A 477 -10.73 -9.96 -23.12
CA GLY A 477 -10.46 -9.91 -24.56
C GLY A 477 -8.96 -9.82 -24.92
N PRO A 478 -8.63 -9.63 -26.21
CA PRO A 478 -7.24 -9.55 -26.70
C PRO A 478 -6.48 -8.36 -26.11
N ASP A 479 -5.22 -8.54 -25.73
CA ASP A 479 -4.43 -7.52 -25.04
C ASP A 479 -3.53 -6.69 -25.98
N GLU A 480 -3.26 -7.19 -27.19
CA GLU A 480 -2.28 -6.63 -28.13
C GLU A 480 -2.60 -5.18 -28.50
N GLY A 481 -3.88 -4.85 -28.67
CA GLY A 481 -4.31 -3.49 -28.99
C GLY A 481 -4.06 -2.50 -27.85
N CYS A 482 -4.22 -2.94 -26.60
CA CYS A 482 -3.96 -2.12 -25.41
C CYS A 482 -2.45 -1.88 -25.22
N GLU A 483 -1.63 -2.92 -25.39
CA GLU A 483 -0.16 -2.82 -25.37
C GLU A 483 0.35 -1.80 -26.39
N GLN A 484 -0.13 -1.89 -27.65
CA GLN A 484 0.24 -0.94 -28.70
C GLN A 484 -0.12 0.51 -28.35
N LEU A 485 -1.31 0.75 -27.77
CA LEU A 485 -1.71 2.09 -27.32
C LEU A 485 -0.79 2.60 -26.22
N ARG A 486 -0.39 1.74 -25.27
CA ARG A 486 0.49 2.11 -24.16
C ARG A 486 1.89 2.44 -24.67
N GLU A 487 2.45 1.64 -25.57
CA GLU A 487 3.75 1.90 -26.19
C GLU A 487 3.75 3.20 -27.01
N GLU A 488 2.66 3.48 -27.72
CA GLU A 488 2.47 4.71 -28.45
C GLU A 488 2.40 5.92 -27.52
N LEU A 489 1.61 5.81 -26.45
CA LEU A 489 1.47 6.84 -25.42
C LEU A 489 2.82 7.18 -24.77
N LEU A 490 3.59 6.17 -24.36
CA LEU A 490 4.90 6.36 -23.73
C LEU A 490 5.86 7.12 -24.66
N ARG A 491 5.91 6.76 -25.95
CA ARG A 491 6.74 7.46 -26.94
C ARG A 491 6.32 8.91 -27.15
N ARG A 492 5.02 9.20 -27.12
CA ARG A 492 4.47 10.55 -27.27
C ARG A 492 4.79 11.44 -26.08
N VAL A 493 4.62 10.93 -24.85
CA VAL A 493 4.84 11.72 -23.63
C VAL A 493 6.33 11.93 -23.34
N ALA A 494 7.17 10.90 -23.54
CA ALA A 494 8.62 10.99 -23.26
C ALA A 494 9.30 12.13 -24.04
N ASN A 495 8.83 12.44 -25.26
CA ASN A 495 9.41 13.46 -26.13
C ASN A 495 8.71 14.83 -26.07
N ASN A 496 7.73 15.01 -25.17
CA ASN A 496 6.92 16.24 -25.11
C ASN A 496 7.07 16.96 -23.75
N SER A 497 8.13 17.77 -23.63
CA SER A 497 8.44 18.51 -22.41
C SER A 497 7.35 19.51 -22.01
N LEU A 498 6.66 20.13 -22.97
CA LEU A 498 5.55 21.03 -22.71
C LEU A 498 4.39 20.28 -22.04
N PHE A 499 3.99 19.14 -22.60
CA PHE A 499 2.93 18.33 -22.02
C PHE A 499 3.31 17.80 -20.63
N GLN A 500 4.56 17.37 -20.42
CA GLN A 500 5.05 16.99 -19.09
C GLN A 500 4.95 18.14 -18.09
N LYS A 501 5.31 19.37 -18.49
CA LYS A 501 5.15 20.57 -17.64
C LYS A 501 3.68 20.82 -17.28
N MET A 502 2.76 20.65 -18.22
CA MET A 502 1.33 20.86 -17.98
C MET A 502 0.71 19.77 -17.11
N LEU A 503 1.16 18.51 -17.26
CA LEU A 503 0.83 17.45 -16.30
C LEU A 503 1.37 17.75 -14.90
N ALA A 504 2.57 18.32 -14.80
CA ALA A 504 3.12 18.76 -13.52
C ALA A 504 2.26 19.87 -12.89
N GLU A 505 1.87 20.88 -13.67
CA GLU A 505 0.94 21.93 -13.20
C GLU A 505 -0.38 21.34 -12.71
N ASN A 506 -0.94 20.37 -13.43
CA ASN A 506 -2.16 19.67 -13.03
C ASN A 506 -1.97 18.90 -11.72
N ALA A 507 -0.86 18.16 -11.57
CA ALA A 507 -0.52 17.42 -10.36
C ALA A 507 -0.35 18.33 -9.13
N LEU A 508 0.01 19.60 -9.33
CA LEU A 508 0.16 20.61 -8.26
C LEU A 508 -1.16 21.30 -7.86
N ARG A 509 -2.24 21.13 -8.63
CA ARG A 509 -3.56 21.74 -8.30
C ARG A 509 -4.14 21.16 -7.03
N GLN A 510 -4.01 19.85 -6.87
CA GLN A 510 -4.56 19.13 -5.73
C GLN A 510 -3.55 19.05 -4.60
N ARG A 511 -3.69 19.92 -3.60
CA ARG A 511 -2.71 20.03 -2.51
C ARG A 511 -3.03 19.06 -1.36
N PRO A 512 -2.00 18.39 -0.79
CA PRO A 512 -2.14 17.67 0.45
C PRO A 512 -2.69 18.57 1.56
N PRO A 513 -3.53 18.04 2.47
CA PRO A 513 -4.26 18.86 3.44
C PRO A 513 -3.39 19.19 4.67
N VAL A 514 -2.22 19.80 4.42
CA VAL A 514 -1.25 20.21 5.45
C VAL A 514 -1.28 21.73 5.59
N GLY A 515 -1.63 22.23 6.77
CA GLY A 515 -1.66 23.66 7.08
C GLY A 515 -0.28 24.23 7.41
N ARG A 516 -0.20 25.57 7.55
CA ARG A 516 1.04 26.29 7.88
C ARG A 516 1.48 26.15 9.35
N PHE A 517 0.66 25.56 10.24
CA PHE A 517 0.94 25.43 11.66
C PHE A 517 0.24 24.20 12.28
N ARG A 518 0.90 23.04 12.35
CA ARG A 518 0.45 21.79 13.04
C ARG A 518 -0.94 21.23 12.69
N ASP A 519 -1.77 21.93 11.93
CA ASP A 519 -3.17 21.61 11.66
C ASP A 519 -3.36 21.03 10.25
N PHE A 520 -4.36 20.16 10.14
CA PHE A 520 -4.86 19.73 8.83
C PHE A 520 -5.67 20.85 8.19
N VAL A 521 -5.65 20.89 6.86
CA VAL A 521 -6.61 21.72 6.11
C VAL A 521 -7.88 20.89 5.93
N VAL A 522 -8.89 21.19 6.74
CA VAL A 522 -10.22 20.56 6.70
C VAL A 522 -11.24 21.45 6.00
N ALA A 523 -12.35 20.87 5.55
CA ALA A 523 -13.46 21.64 4.97
C ALA A 523 -14.08 22.58 6.02
N ARG A 524 -14.33 23.83 5.63
CA ARG A 524 -14.75 24.90 6.55
C ARG A 524 -16.27 25.00 6.76
N SER A 525 -17.07 24.39 5.90
CA SER A 525 -18.52 24.49 5.92
C SER A 525 -19.18 23.35 5.12
N GLY A 526 -20.50 23.20 5.27
CA GLY A 526 -21.29 22.16 4.60
C GLY A 526 -21.36 20.85 5.38
N ALA A 527 -21.91 19.81 4.74
CA ALA A 527 -22.04 18.47 5.34
C ALA A 527 -20.68 17.82 5.65
N ASP A 528 -19.61 18.30 5.02
CA ASP A 528 -18.24 17.79 5.14
C ASP A 528 -17.39 18.57 6.15
N LYS A 529 -17.98 19.50 6.91
CA LYS A 529 -17.24 20.38 7.83
C LYS A 529 -16.32 19.56 8.77
N ASP A 530 -15.13 20.08 9.02
CA ASP A 530 -14.10 19.51 9.91
C ASP A 530 -13.45 18.21 9.39
N THR A 531 -13.77 17.78 8.16
CA THR A 531 -13.17 16.60 7.52
C THR A 531 -12.18 16.94 6.38
N LEU A 532 -11.24 16.02 6.12
CA LEU A 532 -10.34 16.02 4.95
C LEU A 532 -10.58 14.79 4.06
N ASP A 533 -10.21 14.87 2.78
CA ASP A 533 -10.39 13.76 1.81
C ASP A 533 -9.10 12.96 1.61
N LEU A 534 -9.10 11.70 2.04
CA LEU A 534 -7.95 10.78 1.95
C LEU A 534 -7.65 10.36 0.50
N LYS A 535 -8.64 10.30 -0.39
CA LYS A 535 -8.45 9.91 -1.79
C LYS A 535 -7.90 11.10 -2.58
N VAL A 536 -8.68 12.18 -2.63
CA VAL A 536 -8.40 13.32 -3.51
C VAL A 536 -7.27 14.16 -2.96
N GLN A 537 -7.22 14.47 -1.66
CA GLN A 537 -6.13 15.29 -1.11
C GLN A 537 -4.93 14.45 -0.63
N GLY A 538 -5.15 13.18 -0.28
CA GLY A 538 -4.10 12.30 0.24
C GLY A 538 -3.36 11.49 -0.82
N LEU A 539 -4.08 10.64 -1.56
CA LEU A 539 -3.47 9.67 -2.49
C LEU A 539 -3.18 10.26 -3.87
N THR A 540 -4.08 11.08 -4.41
CA THR A 540 -3.93 11.66 -5.77
C THR A 540 -2.59 12.34 -6.02
N PRO A 541 -1.99 13.11 -5.09
CA PRO A 541 -0.66 13.69 -5.29
C PRO A 541 0.44 12.66 -5.58
N PHE A 542 0.40 11.49 -4.93
CA PHE A 542 1.32 10.39 -5.21
C PHE A 542 1.03 9.75 -6.57
N VAL A 543 -0.24 9.49 -6.85
CA VAL A 543 -0.70 8.90 -8.11
C VAL A 543 -0.26 9.77 -9.30
N ASP A 544 -0.56 11.06 -9.27
CA ASP A 544 -0.27 11.99 -10.35
C ASP A 544 1.23 12.21 -10.51
N GLY A 545 1.97 12.35 -9.40
CA GLY A 545 3.42 12.50 -9.43
C GLY A 545 4.12 11.25 -9.97
N ALA A 546 3.77 10.07 -9.47
CA ALA A 546 4.32 8.81 -9.97
C ALA A 546 3.97 8.58 -11.44
N ARG A 547 2.73 8.86 -11.86
CA ARG A 547 2.29 8.75 -13.27
C ARG A 547 3.11 9.65 -14.18
N LEU A 548 3.21 10.94 -13.85
CA LEU A 548 3.97 11.91 -14.63
C LEU A 548 5.42 11.45 -14.79
N LEU A 549 6.08 11.11 -13.69
CA LEU A 549 7.48 10.70 -13.73
C LEU A 549 7.67 9.39 -14.50
N ALA A 550 6.76 8.44 -14.35
CA ALA A 550 6.80 7.18 -15.10
C ALA A 550 6.65 7.40 -16.60
N LEU A 551 5.64 8.17 -17.02
CA LEU A 551 5.40 8.49 -18.43
C LEU A 551 6.58 9.26 -19.04
N ALA A 552 7.13 10.25 -18.32
CA ALA A 552 8.29 11.02 -18.78
C ALA A 552 9.56 10.17 -18.96
N ASN A 553 9.65 9.02 -18.28
CA ASN A 553 10.81 8.12 -18.33
C ASN A 553 10.51 6.81 -19.08
N GLY A 554 9.41 6.74 -19.84
CA GLY A 554 9.05 5.57 -20.63
C GLY A 554 8.81 4.30 -19.79
N ILE A 555 8.26 4.45 -18.59
CA ILE A 555 7.93 3.32 -17.70
C ILE A 555 6.48 2.91 -17.98
N GLY A 556 6.29 1.65 -18.41
CA GLY A 556 4.97 1.10 -18.75
C GLY A 556 4.16 0.58 -17.57
N ALA A 557 4.69 0.61 -16.34
CA ALA A 557 3.96 0.24 -15.14
C ALA A 557 2.75 1.16 -14.92
N VAL A 558 1.64 0.58 -14.46
CA VAL A 558 0.37 1.31 -14.27
C VAL A 558 0.09 1.60 -12.80
N GLY A 559 0.42 0.68 -11.89
CA GLY A 559 0.23 0.87 -10.46
C GLY A 559 1.14 1.95 -9.88
N THR A 560 0.67 2.74 -8.92
CA THR A 560 1.44 3.85 -8.31
C THR A 560 2.71 3.35 -7.63
N LEU A 561 2.61 2.30 -6.81
CA LEU A 561 3.76 1.73 -6.11
C LEU A 561 4.74 1.06 -7.09
N GLU A 562 4.24 0.37 -8.11
CA GLU A 562 5.09 -0.21 -9.17
C GLU A 562 5.86 0.87 -9.92
N ARG A 563 5.21 2.00 -10.22
CA ARG A 563 5.85 3.18 -10.83
C ARG A 563 6.94 3.74 -9.93
N LEU A 564 6.68 3.92 -8.63
CA LEU A 564 7.69 4.41 -7.68
C LEU A 564 8.91 3.48 -7.65
N ARG A 565 8.73 2.17 -7.54
CA ARG A 565 9.83 1.18 -7.58
C ARG A 565 10.63 1.24 -8.87
N ALA A 566 9.94 1.32 -10.02
CA ALA A 566 10.60 1.44 -11.32
C ALA A 566 11.37 2.76 -11.47
N LEU A 567 10.87 3.86 -10.88
CA LEU A 567 11.53 5.16 -10.87
C LEU A 567 12.78 5.17 -9.97
N ILE A 568 12.73 4.48 -8.83
CA ILE A 568 13.89 4.27 -7.96
C ILE A 568 14.96 3.44 -8.70
N ALA A 569 14.56 2.33 -9.32
CA ALA A 569 15.47 1.47 -10.08
C ALA A 569 16.15 2.21 -11.25
N LYS A 570 15.47 3.19 -11.87
CA LYS A 570 16.03 4.08 -12.89
C LYS A 570 16.81 5.28 -12.34
N GLY A 571 16.88 5.48 -11.02
CA GLY A 571 17.56 6.61 -10.38
C GLY A 571 16.84 7.96 -10.57
N VAL A 572 15.56 7.95 -10.93
CA VAL A 572 14.75 9.17 -11.13
C VAL A 572 14.26 9.75 -9.79
N ILE A 573 14.06 8.87 -8.81
CA ILE A 573 13.71 9.18 -7.42
C ILE A 573 14.81 8.56 -6.54
N ASP A 574 15.25 9.30 -5.51
CA ASP A 574 16.19 8.77 -4.51
C ASP A 574 15.56 7.61 -3.73
N ALA A 575 16.33 6.57 -3.42
CA ALA A 575 15.79 5.35 -2.80
C ALA A 575 15.13 5.61 -1.43
N LEU A 576 15.67 6.52 -0.62
CA LEU A 576 15.09 6.85 0.69
C LEU A 576 13.79 7.65 0.53
N ASP A 577 13.76 8.58 -0.42
CA ASP A 577 12.56 9.36 -0.72
C ASP A 577 11.45 8.46 -1.29
N GLY A 578 11.81 7.54 -2.19
CA GLY A 578 10.90 6.56 -2.75
C GLY A 578 10.29 5.64 -1.70
N ALA A 579 11.11 5.10 -0.79
CA ALA A 579 10.61 4.29 0.34
C ALA A 579 9.63 5.08 1.22
N ALA A 580 9.96 6.33 1.57
CA ALA A 580 9.08 7.20 2.33
C ALA A 580 7.75 7.51 1.59
N TYR A 581 7.76 7.61 0.26
CA TYR A 581 6.54 7.78 -0.54
C TYR A 581 5.67 6.52 -0.53
N GLU A 582 6.27 5.34 -0.66
CA GLU A 582 5.54 4.07 -0.57
C GLU A 582 4.86 3.92 0.79
N GLU A 583 5.59 4.14 1.89
CA GLU A 583 5.05 4.05 3.26
C GLU A 583 3.93 5.06 3.51
N ALA A 584 4.11 6.31 3.08
CA ALA A 584 3.09 7.35 3.20
C ALA A 584 1.81 6.99 2.42
N TYR A 585 1.96 6.50 1.18
CA TYR A 585 0.85 6.04 0.36
C TYR A 585 0.10 4.89 1.05
N HIS A 586 0.86 3.90 1.54
CA HIS A 586 0.32 2.74 2.25
C HIS A 586 -0.51 3.14 3.46
N PHE A 587 0.01 4.05 4.28
CA PHE A 587 -0.66 4.51 5.50
C PHE A 587 -1.97 5.23 5.17
N ILE A 588 -1.97 6.18 4.23
CA ILE A 588 -3.18 6.91 3.83
C ILE A 588 -4.24 5.94 3.28
N GLN A 589 -3.83 4.98 2.45
CA GLN A 589 -4.73 3.98 1.88
C GLN A 589 -5.29 3.05 2.97
N GLN A 590 -4.48 2.68 3.97
CA GLN A 590 -4.93 1.88 5.12
C GLN A 590 -5.95 2.66 5.97
N THR A 591 -5.67 3.92 6.31
CA THR A 591 -6.62 4.79 7.02
C THR A 591 -7.94 4.91 6.26
N ARG A 592 -7.87 5.04 4.93
CA ARG A 592 -9.06 5.10 4.07
C ARG A 592 -9.89 3.81 4.12
N MET A 593 -9.24 2.65 4.10
CA MET A 593 -9.94 1.36 4.19
C MET A 593 -10.52 1.10 5.58
N GLN A 594 -9.83 1.48 6.65
CA GLN A 594 -10.36 1.43 8.02
C GLN A 594 -11.59 2.33 8.17
N GLN A 595 -11.58 3.52 7.56
CA GLN A 595 -12.74 4.40 7.53
C GLN A 595 -13.94 3.76 6.82
N HIS A 596 -13.72 3.10 5.68
CA HIS A 596 -14.77 2.34 4.98
C HIS A 596 -15.32 1.20 5.84
N GLN A 597 -14.45 0.49 6.56
CA GLN A 597 -14.86 -0.57 7.47
C GLN A 597 -15.75 -0.04 8.61
N LEU A 598 -15.38 1.08 9.23
CA LEU A 598 -16.19 1.72 10.27
C LEU A 598 -17.56 2.15 9.71
N GLN A 599 -17.59 2.77 8.54
CA GLN A 599 -18.83 3.16 7.85
C GLN A 599 -19.72 1.94 7.55
N ALA A 600 -19.13 0.85 7.06
CA ALA A 600 -19.86 -0.39 6.81
C ALA A 600 -20.48 -0.97 8.08
N ARG A 601 -19.73 -1.00 9.19
CA ARG A 601 -20.20 -1.51 10.49
C ARG A 601 -21.35 -0.67 11.03
N ASP A 602 -21.28 0.64 10.84
CA ASP A 602 -22.26 1.59 11.35
C ASP A 602 -23.39 1.88 10.32
N GLU A 603 -23.46 1.10 9.23
CA GLU A 603 -24.43 1.21 8.13
C GLU A 603 -24.48 2.60 7.47
N LEU A 604 -23.36 3.32 7.47
CA LEU A 604 -23.20 4.62 6.86
C LEU A 604 -22.77 4.51 5.38
N PRO A 605 -23.15 5.48 4.52
CA PRO A 605 -22.61 5.58 3.17
C PRO A 605 -21.10 5.70 3.18
N TYR A 606 -20.45 5.00 2.24
CA TYR A 606 -18.99 5.10 2.12
C TYR A 606 -18.56 6.51 1.70
N SER A 607 -17.51 7.00 2.33
CA SER A 607 -16.88 8.28 2.02
C SER A 607 -15.37 8.18 2.16
N ASN A 608 -14.63 8.93 1.36
CA ASN A 608 -13.18 9.05 1.50
C ASN A 608 -12.77 10.11 2.53
N ARG A 609 -13.75 10.71 3.22
CA ARG A 609 -13.51 11.77 4.19
C ARG A 609 -13.34 11.23 5.60
N VAL A 610 -12.41 11.83 6.34
CA VAL A 610 -12.15 11.53 7.75
C VAL A 610 -12.02 12.83 8.53
N ASP A 611 -12.54 12.82 9.75
CA ASP A 611 -12.25 13.85 10.75
C ASP A 611 -10.92 13.48 11.46
N PRO A 612 -9.84 14.28 11.32
CA PRO A 612 -8.56 13.98 11.95
C PRO A 612 -8.60 13.95 13.48
N ASP A 613 -9.60 14.55 14.12
CA ASP A 613 -9.76 14.55 15.59
C ASP A 613 -10.35 13.22 16.11
N HIS A 614 -10.96 12.40 15.24
CA HIS A 614 -11.38 11.03 15.57
C HIS A 614 -10.23 10.01 15.51
N LEU A 615 -9.08 10.38 14.94
CA LEU A 615 -7.89 9.54 14.93
C LEU A 615 -7.14 9.66 16.27
N ASN A 616 -6.51 8.57 16.70
CA ASN A 616 -5.62 8.65 17.87
C ASN A 616 -4.41 9.56 17.57
N HIS A 617 -3.74 10.07 18.62
CA HIS A 617 -2.64 11.02 18.47
C HIS A 617 -1.48 10.52 17.59
N LEU A 618 -1.20 9.21 17.59
CA LEU A 618 -0.13 8.62 16.80
C LEU A 618 -0.52 8.57 15.32
N ASP A 619 -1.70 8.04 15.00
CA ASP A 619 -2.20 7.96 13.63
C ASP A 619 -2.36 9.34 13.01
N ARG A 620 -2.82 10.31 13.80
CA ARG A 620 -2.90 11.72 13.39
C ARG A 620 -1.51 12.28 13.02
N ARG A 621 -0.47 11.92 13.78
CA ARG A 621 0.91 12.33 13.49
C ARG A 621 1.45 11.67 12.23
N ILE A 622 1.23 10.36 12.06
CA ILE A 622 1.70 9.59 10.89
C ILE A 622 0.96 10.06 9.63
N LEU A 623 -0.35 10.30 9.71
CA LEU A 623 -1.14 10.81 8.58
C LEU A 623 -0.61 12.17 8.10
N ARG A 624 -0.31 13.07 9.05
CA ARG A 624 0.25 14.38 8.74
C ARG A 624 1.63 14.26 8.09
N GLU A 625 2.48 13.37 8.57
CA GLU A 625 3.79 13.13 7.97
C GLU A 625 3.67 12.52 6.56
N SER A 626 2.70 11.61 6.37
CA SER A 626 2.39 11.04 5.06
C SER A 626 1.99 12.11 4.04
N PHE A 627 1.17 13.08 4.45
CA PHE A 627 0.83 14.23 3.59
C PHE A 627 2.02 15.17 3.33
N ARG A 628 3.00 15.27 4.24
CA ARG A 628 4.25 16.00 3.96
C ARG A 628 5.09 15.30 2.91
N GLN A 629 5.09 13.97 2.87
CA GLN A 629 5.76 13.22 1.80
C GLN A 629 5.10 13.49 0.44
N ALA A 630 3.77 13.56 0.39
CA ALA A 630 3.05 14.00 -0.81
C ALA A 630 3.45 15.43 -1.24
N GLN A 631 3.56 16.35 -0.28
CA GLN A 631 3.98 17.74 -0.53
C GLN A 631 5.43 17.83 -1.01
N ARG A 632 6.31 16.95 -0.49
CA ARG A 632 7.71 16.85 -0.91
C ARG A 632 7.82 16.35 -2.34
N LEU A 633 7.05 15.32 -2.73
CA LEU A 633 6.96 14.87 -4.11
C LEU A 633 6.50 16.02 -5.03
N GLN A 634 5.42 16.72 -4.68
CA GLN A 634 4.95 17.88 -5.45
C GLN A 634 6.02 18.97 -5.57
N SER A 635 6.74 19.27 -4.49
CA SER A 635 7.83 20.26 -4.50
C SER A 635 8.98 19.84 -5.41
N SER A 636 9.30 18.54 -5.45
CA SER A 636 10.26 17.99 -6.42
C SER A 636 9.79 18.15 -7.86
N LEU A 637 8.49 17.99 -8.13
CA LEU A 637 7.93 18.23 -9.48
C LEU A 637 8.01 19.70 -9.86
N ALA A 638 7.64 20.61 -8.94
CA ALA A 638 7.71 22.05 -9.18
C ALA A 638 9.14 22.51 -9.51
N MET A 639 10.13 22.01 -8.76
CA MET A 639 11.55 22.28 -9.05
C MET A 639 11.96 21.71 -10.42
N ARG A 640 11.61 20.45 -10.70
CA ARG A 640 12.00 19.73 -11.93
C ARG A 640 11.43 20.38 -13.20
N TYR A 641 10.20 20.88 -13.13
CA TYR A 641 9.48 21.45 -14.27
C TYR A 641 9.39 22.99 -14.26
N GLN A 642 10.07 23.64 -13.31
CA GLN A 642 10.15 25.10 -13.18
C GLN A 642 8.77 25.77 -13.06
N LEU A 643 8.01 25.38 -12.02
CA LEU A 643 6.65 25.82 -11.72
C LEU A 643 6.52 26.61 -10.42
#